data_AF-A0A538QQ48-F1
#
_entry.id   AF-A0A538QQ48-F1
#
_cell.length_a   1.000
_cell.length_b   1.000
_cell.length_c   1.000
_cell.angle_alpha   90.00
_cell.angle_beta   90.00
_cell.angle_gamma   90.00
#
_symmetry.space_group_name_H-M   'P 1'
#
loop_
_entity.id
_entity.type
_entity.pdbx_description
1 polymer ?
#
loop_
_entity_poly.entity_id
_entity_poly.type
_entity_poly.pdbx_seq_one_letter_code
_entity_poly.pdbx_strand_id
1 'polypeptide(L)'
;MAHRVVFLEAASRAKLRDEVERLRRRLAAVPAHGPIVCPALGRLGQERERLAVVASSNADAVTRLELVSRRLDDPSCRRIHDPRGAYYFEQPLGAEGKTAILFPGDRALYPGALARLAETFPPPSRWFHPVFRAVGLGDSGFSAAREPVHFFDAVWLTFAANMSFFDRLRELGISPDMAAGLSSGELAAVIATGCVRLAGDDDLVGWIDAARWLLVDLIENGRRANVASFGVVAPDPRVIPEVLERHPGRLFLAADNCANHALLGGFAETVDQAVAELAKRGAICERWNEPIAVHTPLIKGSTPKLLDLAATATMGTIRPPLYSCATAARFPEDPEQARLLLVKQWLEPVRFRETIEAMYDAGARVFVESGPRGSLSGFVDEILRGRPHVAIPLDLPSRGAQEQMCHAIALCTAHHLAPVIDAAYADVAANRERDERPSGGSRGRLMAAWLQTMGTFVRDQGDVMSAYLRSGRSGRPAQCRAAVDAQWPRLPFVRTFERTANEIVASYELDLEEDLFLRDHALGGRVSRIDEALSGLPIVPLAVSLEMMAEVAWMLAPHLLVVGLRSVTAHRWIALDAAPLPLEIAAKRILEGEVRVRIRPPSAARGEAYVEGTVLLATTYPDAPDARSIRCERLEPCALRRSDFYEGPSRRTFQGPLFQSIEHVERTGLEGAEVVLEPPAADRFFRSRSAPAFVLGPIAMEAIGQAAFAWLETQHKTPFSFPTRVGHIDLHGPPHARPGKFRCLVREREVSTLLARSDAIALDDTGRALVTVGQWTDIRAHVPERLCALVVSPLDTFLSVPSPKTGPGARHLDALDPAFLDGLGGLWHRVIRDVALTREERRGWSRWGATDGARSERVTERVVMKDAVRSVIKARTGILWGAADIDLGPEAAPLSTARGPWGEVNVAVSRDGSAYTATASEG
;
A
#
# COMPACT_ATOMS: atom_id res chain seq x y z
N MET A 1 30.46 5.28 -15.90
CA MET A 1 31.49 5.58 -14.88
C MET A 1 30.82 6.41 -13.79
N ALA A 2 31.24 6.30 -12.53
CA ALA A 2 30.63 7.07 -11.45
C ALA A 2 31.07 8.54 -11.51
N HIS A 3 30.12 9.46 -11.59
CA HIS A 3 30.41 10.89 -11.51
C HIS A 3 30.84 11.26 -10.09
N ARG A 4 31.70 12.27 -9.98
CA ARG A 4 32.17 12.86 -8.71
C ARG A 4 32.14 14.38 -8.82
N VAL A 5 32.13 15.06 -7.68
CA VAL A 5 32.34 16.51 -7.60
C VAL A 5 33.74 16.79 -7.05
N VAL A 6 34.45 17.68 -7.73
CA VAL A 6 35.73 18.27 -7.34
C VAL A 6 35.44 19.68 -6.83
N PHE A 7 35.92 20.00 -5.64
CA PHE A 7 35.75 21.32 -5.02
C PHE A 7 37.11 21.99 -4.82
N LEU A 8 37.14 23.31 -4.99
CA LEU A 8 38.27 24.16 -4.64
C LEU A 8 37.74 25.42 -3.94
N GLU A 9 38.39 25.81 -2.85
CA GLU A 9 38.11 27.05 -2.12
C GLU A 9 39.40 27.87 -1.94
N ALA A 10 39.27 29.20 -1.92
CA ALA A 10 40.41 30.09 -1.66
C ALA A 10 39.99 31.48 -1.14
N ALA A 11 40.94 32.18 -0.51
CA ALA A 11 40.76 33.54 0.00
C ALA A 11 40.56 34.62 -1.07
N SER A 12 40.85 34.31 -2.35
CA SER A 12 40.68 35.22 -3.48
C SER A 12 40.71 34.48 -4.82
N ARG A 13 40.05 35.05 -5.84
CA ARG A 13 40.03 34.57 -7.23
C ARG A 13 41.40 34.20 -7.78
N ALA A 14 42.43 35.00 -7.48
CA ALA A 14 43.80 34.74 -7.93
C ALA A 14 44.33 33.41 -7.34
N LYS A 15 44.19 33.21 -6.02
CA LYS A 15 44.54 31.94 -5.36
C LYS A 15 43.67 30.79 -5.87
N LEU A 16 42.38 31.01 -6.15
CA LEU A 16 41.49 29.98 -6.68
C LEU A 16 41.95 29.50 -8.07
N ARG A 17 42.37 30.40 -8.96
CA ARG A 17 42.97 30.03 -10.25
C ARG A 17 44.28 29.27 -10.08
N ASP A 18 45.15 29.73 -9.18
CA ASP A 18 46.43 29.07 -8.93
C ASP A 18 46.21 27.64 -8.36
N GLU A 19 45.16 27.43 -7.57
CA GLU A 19 44.67 26.11 -7.12
C GLU A 19 44.05 25.26 -8.24
N VAL A 20 43.25 25.85 -9.12
CA VAL A 20 42.71 25.17 -10.33
C VAL A 20 43.84 24.61 -11.18
N GLU A 21 44.88 25.42 -11.44
CA GLU A 21 46.03 25.02 -12.23
C GLU A 21 46.95 24.03 -11.48
N ARG A 22 47.09 24.18 -10.14
CA ARG A 22 47.77 23.18 -9.29
C ARG A 22 47.08 21.83 -9.36
N LEU A 23 45.75 21.78 -9.25
CA LEU A 23 44.99 20.53 -9.33
C LEU A 23 45.02 19.95 -10.74
N ARG A 24 44.83 20.77 -11.78
CA ARG A 24 44.88 20.33 -13.18
C ARG A 24 46.18 19.58 -13.49
N ARG A 25 47.33 20.16 -13.14
CA ARG A 25 48.64 19.52 -13.37
C ARG A 25 48.81 18.21 -12.60
N ARG A 26 48.22 18.08 -11.41
CA ARG A 26 48.23 16.83 -10.63
C ARG A 26 47.37 15.75 -11.30
N LEU A 27 46.14 16.08 -11.70
CA LEU A 27 45.23 15.13 -12.36
C LEU A 27 45.73 14.69 -13.74
N ALA A 28 46.42 15.58 -14.47
CA ALA A 28 47.06 15.26 -15.75
C ALA A 28 48.30 14.34 -15.62
N ALA A 29 48.88 14.21 -14.42
CA ALA A 29 50.01 13.32 -14.13
C ALA A 29 49.58 11.93 -13.61
N VAL A 30 48.27 11.69 -13.45
CA VAL A 30 47.67 10.42 -13.04
C VAL A 30 47.07 9.73 -14.28
N PRO A 31 47.06 8.38 -14.38
CA PRO A 31 46.44 7.69 -15.51
C PRO A 31 45.01 8.17 -15.81
N ALA A 32 44.74 8.42 -17.09
CA ALA A 32 43.45 8.93 -17.57
C ALA A 32 42.26 8.00 -17.25
N HIS A 33 42.53 6.69 -17.13
CA HIS A 33 41.56 5.67 -16.74
C HIS A 33 41.80 5.23 -15.30
N GLY A 34 41.17 5.95 -14.37
CA GLY A 34 41.16 5.66 -12.94
C GLY A 34 40.06 6.46 -12.24
N PRO A 35 39.75 6.14 -10.97
CA PRO A 35 38.88 7.00 -10.16
C PRO A 35 39.49 8.39 -10.01
N ILE A 36 38.65 9.40 -9.72
CA ILE A 36 39.11 10.77 -9.53
C ILE A 36 39.85 10.87 -8.19
N VAL A 37 41.17 10.96 -8.23
CA VAL A 37 42.04 11.07 -7.04
C VAL A 37 42.26 12.55 -6.70
N CYS A 38 41.22 13.20 -6.15
CA CYS A 38 41.26 14.61 -5.76
C CYS A 38 41.32 14.77 -4.22
N PRO A 39 42.42 15.29 -3.64
CA PRO A 39 42.59 15.35 -2.19
C PRO A 39 42.23 16.71 -1.59
N ALA A 40 41.00 16.85 -1.08
CA ALA A 40 40.60 17.91 -0.15
C ALA A 40 39.28 17.59 0.60
N LEU A 41 39.22 16.48 1.37
CA LEU A 41 38.19 16.32 2.40
C LEU A 41 38.58 17.17 3.63
N GLY A 42 38.17 18.43 3.62
CA GLY A 42 38.19 19.32 4.78
C GLY A 42 36.77 19.82 5.09
N ARG A 43 36.57 20.41 6.28
CA ARG A 43 35.45 21.34 6.45
C ARG A 43 35.72 22.55 5.55
N LEU A 44 34.74 22.96 4.74
CA LEU A 44 34.85 24.17 3.95
C LEU A 44 35.09 25.36 4.90
N GLY A 45 36.11 26.16 4.62
CA GLY A 45 36.52 27.29 5.44
C GLY A 45 35.55 28.47 5.37
N GLN A 46 35.89 29.53 6.10
CA GLN A 46 35.33 30.88 5.88
C GLN A 46 35.98 31.59 4.67
N GLU A 47 36.59 30.81 3.77
CA GLU A 47 37.21 31.32 2.55
C GLU A 47 36.15 31.73 1.53
N ARG A 48 36.40 32.85 0.83
CA ARG A 48 35.37 33.59 0.10
C ARG A 48 34.99 32.99 -1.26
N GLU A 49 35.90 32.29 -1.91
CA GLU A 49 35.76 31.97 -3.34
C GLU A 49 35.71 30.45 -3.52
N ARG A 50 34.56 29.94 -4.00
CA ARG A 50 34.31 28.50 -4.17
C ARG A 50 34.02 28.13 -5.62
N LEU A 51 34.70 27.09 -6.09
CA LEU A 51 34.49 26.43 -7.37
C LEU A 51 34.05 24.99 -7.12
N ALA A 52 33.04 24.54 -7.87
CA ALA A 52 32.69 23.13 -7.98
C ALA A 52 32.72 22.66 -9.44
N VAL A 53 33.28 21.47 -9.67
CA VAL A 53 33.42 20.83 -10.99
C VAL A 53 32.91 19.39 -10.90
N VAL A 54 31.88 19.05 -11.67
CA VAL A 54 31.39 17.66 -11.80
C VAL A 54 32.18 16.97 -12.90
N ALA A 55 32.68 15.75 -12.68
CA ALA A 55 33.44 15.00 -13.67
C ALA A 55 33.26 13.48 -13.56
N SER A 56 33.46 12.78 -14.69
CA SER A 56 33.36 11.32 -14.84
C SER A 56 34.70 10.58 -14.73
N SER A 57 35.81 11.28 -14.94
CA SER A 57 37.19 10.75 -14.94
C SER A 57 38.24 11.86 -14.74
N ASN A 58 39.51 11.49 -14.55
CA ASN A 58 40.62 12.46 -14.44
C ASN A 58 40.77 13.35 -15.68
N ALA A 59 40.70 12.78 -16.89
CA ALA A 59 40.82 13.55 -18.14
C ALA A 59 39.64 14.52 -18.34
N ASP A 60 38.45 14.08 -17.96
CA ASP A 60 37.21 14.87 -18.01
C ASP A 60 37.21 16.01 -16.96
N ALA A 61 37.81 15.78 -15.79
CA ALA A 61 38.09 16.82 -14.80
C ALA A 61 39.14 17.84 -15.28
N VAL A 62 40.26 17.38 -15.85
CA VAL A 62 41.31 18.25 -16.45
C VAL A 62 40.71 19.15 -17.53
N THR A 63 39.89 18.60 -18.43
CA THR A 63 39.23 19.36 -19.51
C THR A 63 38.36 20.49 -18.98
N ARG A 64 37.62 20.27 -17.89
CA ARG A 64 36.83 21.33 -17.24
C ARG A 64 37.70 22.34 -16.50
N LEU A 65 38.75 21.90 -15.80
CA LEU A 65 39.68 22.79 -15.10
C LEU A 65 40.42 23.72 -16.09
N GLU A 66 40.70 23.30 -17.32
CA GLU A 66 41.22 24.20 -18.37
C GLU A 66 40.22 25.28 -18.78
N LEU A 67 38.95 24.90 -19.00
CA LEU A 67 37.90 25.85 -19.35
C LEU A 67 37.65 26.83 -18.20
N VAL A 68 37.68 26.36 -16.96
CA VAL A 68 37.57 27.21 -15.76
C VAL A 68 38.75 28.15 -15.65
N SER A 69 39.99 27.67 -15.78
CA SER A 69 41.20 28.49 -15.67
C SER A 69 41.17 29.66 -16.65
N ARG A 70 40.90 29.38 -17.94
CA ARG A 70 40.76 30.40 -18.99
C ARG A 70 39.64 31.42 -18.72
N ARG A 71 38.56 31.02 -18.02
CA ARG A 71 37.48 31.93 -17.60
C ARG A 71 37.79 32.69 -16.31
N LEU A 72 38.61 32.16 -15.41
CA LEU A 72 39.04 32.88 -14.21
C LEU A 72 40.07 33.97 -14.53
N ASP A 73 40.90 33.79 -15.57
CA ASP A 73 41.85 34.82 -16.05
C ASP A 73 41.16 36.04 -16.70
N ASP A 74 39.94 35.91 -17.24
CA ASP A 74 39.14 37.03 -17.75
C ASP A 74 38.53 37.84 -16.59
N PRO A 75 38.95 39.10 -16.33
CA PRO A 75 38.44 39.90 -15.21
C PRO A 75 36.96 40.27 -15.31
N SER A 76 36.35 40.13 -16.49
CA SER A 76 34.92 40.38 -16.70
C SER A 76 34.03 39.18 -16.32
N CYS A 77 34.60 37.98 -16.19
CA CYS A 77 33.85 36.76 -15.89
C CYS A 77 33.41 36.71 -14.42
N ARG A 78 32.25 37.31 -14.12
CA ARG A 78 31.60 37.33 -12.78
C ARG A 78 31.00 35.99 -12.33
N ARG A 79 30.70 35.09 -13.27
CA ARG A 79 30.20 33.74 -12.99
C ARG A 79 30.57 32.73 -14.08
N ILE A 80 30.81 31.50 -13.67
CA ILE A 80 30.85 30.32 -14.52
C ILE A 80 29.65 29.47 -14.11
N HIS A 81 28.62 29.45 -14.95
CA HIS A 81 27.57 28.43 -14.90
C HIS A 81 27.67 27.67 -16.22
N ASP A 82 28.27 26.48 -16.18
CA ASP A 82 28.41 25.59 -17.33
C ASP A 82 27.62 24.31 -17.09
N PRO A 83 26.51 24.05 -17.83
CA PRO A 83 25.67 22.87 -17.64
C PRO A 83 26.42 21.54 -17.79
N ARG A 84 27.62 21.53 -18.40
CA ARG A 84 28.49 20.34 -18.50
C ARG A 84 29.22 20.01 -17.20
N GLY A 85 29.13 20.86 -16.17
CA GLY A 85 29.61 20.57 -14.82
C GLY A 85 30.70 21.51 -14.30
N ALA A 86 30.58 22.83 -14.47
CA ALA A 86 31.50 23.78 -13.83
C ALA A 86 30.75 25.00 -13.27
N TYR A 87 31.00 25.32 -12.00
CA TYR A 87 30.19 26.22 -11.18
C TYR A 87 31.06 27.12 -10.30
N TYR A 88 31.05 28.43 -10.56
CA TYR A 88 31.72 29.47 -9.76
C TYR A 88 30.91 30.77 -9.83
N PHE A 89 30.76 31.46 -8.71
CA PHE A 89 30.02 32.71 -8.61
C PHE A 89 30.76 33.68 -7.69
N GLU A 90 31.13 34.86 -8.19
CA GLU A 90 31.76 35.91 -7.38
C GLU A 90 30.77 36.51 -6.35
N GLN A 91 29.46 36.36 -6.61
CA GLN A 91 28.37 36.70 -5.69
C GLN A 91 27.49 35.44 -5.46
N PRO A 92 27.85 34.59 -4.48
CA PRO A 92 27.11 33.36 -4.17
C PRO A 92 25.82 33.66 -3.42
N LEU A 93 24.67 33.42 -4.07
CA LEU A 93 23.34 33.81 -3.58
C LEU A 93 22.95 33.26 -2.20
N GLY A 94 23.47 32.11 -1.78
CA GLY A 94 23.20 31.52 -0.45
C GLY A 94 24.10 32.03 0.68
N ALA A 95 25.02 32.98 0.41
CA ALA A 95 25.81 33.62 1.47
C ALA A 95 25.05 34.75 2.20
N GLU A 96 24.07 35.37 1.52
CA GLU A 96 23.26 36.49 2.05
C GLU A 96 21.75 36.29 1.84
N GLY A 97 21.34 35.45 0.87
CA GLY A 97 19.95 35.13 0.58
C GLY A 97 19.51 33.80 1.18
N LYS A 98 18.20 33.67 1.46
CA LYS A 98 17.63 32.49 2.11
C LYS A 98 17.43 31.31 1.14
N THR A 99 17.44 30.12 1.71
CA THR A 99 17.23 28.84 1.03
C THR A 99 15.79 28.36 1.21
N ALA A 100 15.06 28.26 0.10
CA ALA A 100 13.75 27.63 0.02
C ALA A 100 13.88 26.18 -0.45
N ILE A 101 13.21 25.25 0.23
CA ILE A 101 13.02 23.87 -0.28
C ILE A 101 11.62 23.73 -0.84
N LEU A 102 11.54 23.25 -2.08
CA LEU A 102 10.30 23.08 -2.81
C LEU A 102 10.01 21.59 -3.00
N PHE A 103 8.79 21.17 -2.65
CA PHE A 103 8.35 19.78 -2.76
C PHE A 103 7.35 19.62 -3.91
N PRO A 104 7.70 18.89 -5.00
CA PRO A 104 6.80 18.70 -6.13
C PRO A 104 5.66 17.70 -5.82
N GLY A 105 4.54 17.87 -6.51
CA GLY A 105 3.39 16.95 -6.45
C GLY A 105 3.51 15.76 -7.41
N ASP A 106 2.54 14.85 -7.32
CA ASP A 106 2.44 13.57 -8.03
C ASP A 106 2.78 13.58 -9.53
N ARG A 107 2.37 14.62 -10.28
CA ARG A 107 2.66 14.77 -11.71
C ARG A 107 4.16 14.96 -12.02
N ALA A 108 5.00 15.19 -11.01
CA ALA A 108 6.45 15.13 -11.17
C ALA A 108 6.97 13.69 -11.31
N LEU A 109 6.30 12.67 -10.78
CA LEU A 109 6.69 11.27 -11.03
C LEU A 109 6.68 10.99 -12.54
N TYR A 110 7.65 10.22 -13.03
CA TYR A 110 7.82 9.93 -14.46
C TYR A 110 8.33 8.49 -14.67
N PRO A 111 8.21 7.96 -15.89
CA PRO A 111 8.68 6.62 -16.23
C PRO A 111 10.10 6.31 -15.74
N GLY A 112 10.26 5.18 -15.04
CA GLY A 112 11.54 4.75 -14.46
C GLY A 112 12.12 5.60 -13.32
N ALA A 113 11.42 6.63 -12.82
CA ALA A 113 11.93 7.50 -11.74
C ALA A 113 12.33 6.72 -10.46
N LEU A 114 11.55 5.71 -10.08
CA LEU A 114 11.85 4.89 -8.89
C LEU A 114 13.17 4.13 -9.00
N ALA A 115 13.47 3.53 -10.16
CA ALA A 115 14.74 2.82 -10.38
C ALA A 115 15.94 3.77 -10.24
N ARG A 116 15.84 4.98 -10.79
CA ARG A 116 16.85 6.05 -10.67
C ARG A 116 17.03 6.56 -9.24
N LEU A 117 15.97 6.53 -8.43
CA LEU A 117 16.05 6.83 -7.00
C LEU A 117 16.79 5.72 -6.24
N ALA A 118 16.56 4.44 -6.56
CA ALA A 118 17.30 3.33 -5.97
C ALA A 118 18.82 3.37 -6.31
N GLU A 119 19.20 3.83 -7.51
CA GLU A 119 20.61 4.10 -7.85
C GLU A 119 21.24 5.20 -6.98
N THR A 120 20.43 6.17 -6.53
CA THR A 120 20.89 7.35 -5.78
C THR A 120 20.91 7.12 -4.26
N PHE A 121 20.05 6.22 -3.76
CA PHE A 121 19.84 5.94 -2.34
C PHE A 121 19.98 4.44 -1.99
N PRO A 122 21.20 3.86 -1.99
CA PRO A 122 21.45 2.50 -1.48
C PRO A 122 21.94 2.50 -0.01
N PRO A 123 21.36 1.70 0.91
CA PRO A 123 20.09 0.98 0.79
C PRO A 123 18.88 1.94 0.71
N PRO A 124 17.75 1.49 0.15
CA PRO A 124 16.60 2.36 -0.07
C PRO A 124 16.11 3.03 1.21
N SER A 125 15.90 4.34 1.09
CA SER A 125 15.52 5.24 2.17
C SER A 125 14.29 4.77 2.95
N ARG A 126 14.30 5.04 4.27
CA ARG A 126 13.28 4.65 5.26
C ARG A 126 11.83 4.93 4.84
N TRP A 127 11.59 5.93 4.00
CA TRP A 127 10.25 6.31 3.56
C TRP A 127 9.63 5.32 2.56
N PHE A 128 10.43 4.57 1.79
CA PHE A 128 9.92 3.69 0.75
C PHE A 128 9.28 2.41 1.28
N HIS A 129 9.85 1.77 2.30
CA HIS A 129 9.29 0.54 2.88
C HIS A 129 7.86 0.70 3.43
N PRO A 130 7.54 1.66 4.33
CA PRO A 130 6.17 1.87 4.81
C PRO A 130 5.24 2.32 3.68
N VAL A 131 5.71 3.14 2.72
CA VAL A 131 4.90 3.53 1.55
C VAL A 131 4.57 2.34 0.67
N PHE A 132 5.55 1.51 0.25
CA PHE A 132 5.32 0.32 -0.57
C PHE A 132 4.41 -0.70 0.13
N ARG A 133 4.53 -0.83 1.46
CA ARG A 133 3.63 -1.62 2.30
C ARG A 133 2.20 -1.10 2.24
N ALA A 134 1.99 0.23 2.35
CA ALA A 134 0.67 0.84 2.26
C ALA A 134 0.07 0.81 0.85
N VAL A 135 0.85 1.10 -0.21
CA VAL A 135 0.35 1.07 -1.60
C VAL A 135 0.13 -0.36 -2.12
N GLY A 136 0.78 -1.37 -1.52
CA GLY A 136 0.62 -2.79 -1.89
C GLY A 136 1.68 -3.35 -2.83
N LEU A 137 2.82 -2.65 -3.00
CA LEU A 137 3.91 -3.02 -3.90
C LEU A 137 5.00 -3.91 -3.25
N GLY A 138 5.05 -3.96 -1.91
CA GLY A 138 6.02 -4.74 -1.13
C GLY A 138 7.48 -4.34 -1.35
N ASP A 139 8.42 -5.17 -0.88
CA ASP A 139 9.87 -4.89 -0.95
C ASP A 139 10.40 -4.69 -2.39
N SER A 140 9.67 -5.21 -3.38
CA SER A 140 9.94 -5.05 -4.81
C SER A 140 9.51 -3.70 -5.40
N GLY A 141 8.98 -2.75 -4.62
CA GLY A 141 8.26 -1.59 -5.16
C GLY A 141 9.00 -0.72 -6.20
N PHE A 142 10.34 -0.63 -6.15
CA PHE A 142 11.14 0.08 -7.16
C PHE A 142 11.08 -0.54 -8.57
N SER A 143 10.79 -1.83 -8.68
CA SER A 143 10.64 -2.56 -9.95
C SER A 143 9.24 -3.12 -10.19
N ALA A 144 8.38 -3.14 -9.15
CA ALA A 144 7.01 -3.62 -9.23
C ALA A 144 5.99 -2.53 -9.61
N ALA A 145 6.33 -1.25 -9.46
CA ALA A 145 5.49 -0.15 -9.93
C ALA A 145 5.32 -0.22 -11.46
N ARG A 146 4.08 -0.46 -11.92
CA ARG A 146 3.72 -0.54 -13.34
C ARG A 146 3.27 0.82 -13.86
N GLU A 147 3.46 1.03 -15.15
CA GLU A 147 3.00 2.23 -15.86
C GLU A 147 1.73 1.92 -16.68
N PRO A 148 0.73 2.81 -16.71
CA PRO A 148 0.64 4.08 -15.96
C PRO A 148 0.44 3.84 -14.46
N VAL A 149 1.11 4.65 -13.64
CA VAL A 149 0.97 4.63 -12.18
C VAL A 149 -0.37 5.26 -11.79
N HIS A 150 -1.19 4.58 -11.01
CA HIS A 150 -2.47 5.13 -10.54
C HIS A 150 -2.25 6.34 -9.62
N PHE A 151 -3.11 7.36 -9.69
CA PHE A 151 -2.91 8.65 -9.01
C PHE A 151 -2.71 8.52 -7.48
N PHE A 152 -3.35 7.55 -6.82
CA PHE A 152 -3.07 7.27 -5.39
C PHE A 152 -1.59 6.92 -5.15
N ASP A 153 -1.07 6.01 -5.95
CA ASP A 153 0.29 5.51 -5.81
C ASP A 153 1.27 6.60 -6.23
N ALA A 154 0.95 7.38 -7.27
CA ALA A 154 1.76 8.51 -7.72
C ALA A 154 1.95 9.58 -6.61
N VAL A 155 0.91 9.88 -5.83
CA VAL A 155 1.00 10.77 -4.65
C VAL A 155 2.00 10.22 -3.62
N TRP A 156 1.85 8.97 -3.19
CA TRP A 156 2.65 8.43 -2.09
C TRP A 156 4.07 8.02 -2.50
N LEU A 157 4.27 7.57 -3.74
CA LEU A 157 5.59 7.32 -4.33
C LEU A 157 6.37 8.64 -4.50
N THR A 158 5.69 9.73 -4.87
CA THR A 158 6.31 11.06 -4.90
C THR A 158 6.62 11.57 -3.50
N PHE A 159 5.73 11.37 -2.52
CA PHE A 159 6.01 11.65 -1.11
C PHE A 159 7.28 10.92 -0.62
N ALA A 160 7.42 9.62 -0.90
CA ALA A 160 8.60 8.84 -0.52
C ALA A 160 9.89 9.37 -1.17
N ALA A 161 9.84 9.69 -2.47
CA ALA A 161 10.96 10.32 -3.18
C ALA A 161 11.33 11.68 -2.58
N ASN A 162 10.34 12.55 -2.36
CA ASN A 162 10.49 13.88 -1.80
C ASN A 162 11.16 13.88 -0.41
N MET A 163 10.70 12.99 0.47
CA MET A 163 11.25 12.85 1.83
C MET A 163 12.65 12.22 1.84
N SER A 164 12.96 11.33 0.88
CA SER A 164 14.29 10.76 0.71
C SER A 164 15.32 11.79 0.22
N PHE A 165 14.93 12.64 -0.72
CA PHE A 165 15.72 13.79 -1.12
C PHE A 165 15.95 14.78 0.03
N PHE A 166 14.93 15.03 0.86
CA PHE A 166 15.02 15.95 1.98
C PHE A 166 15.95 15.45 3.09
N ASP A 167 15.86 14.17 3.46
CA ASP A 167 16.82 13.56 4.39
C ASP A 167 18.25 13.67 3.83
N ARG A 168 18.46 13.46 2.52
CA ARG A 168 19.80 13.61 1.88
C ARG A 168 20.34 15.05 1.91
N LEU A 169 19.48 16.05 1.70
CA LEU A 169 19.88 17.46 1.86
C LEU A 169 20.36 17.73 3.29
N ARG A 170 19.66 17.18 4.30
CA ARG A 170 20.02 17.33 5.71
C ARG A 170 21.31 16.60 6.07
N GLU A 171 21.57 15.42 5.50
CA GLU A 171 22.85 14.70 5.61
C GLU A 171 24.04 15.52 5.05
N LEU A 172 23.81 16.26 3.96
CA LEU A 172 24.76 17.21 3.36
C LEU A 172 24.85 18.56 4.13
N GLY A 173 24.17 18.68 5.27
CA GLY A 173 24.12 19.90 6.08
C GLY A 173 23.32 21.06 5.46
N ILE A 174 22.67 20.86 4.32
CA ILE A 174 21.87 21.89 3.64
C ILE A 174 20.56 22.03 4.44
N SER A 175 20.41 23.18 5.10
CA SER A 175 19.27 23.47 5.97
C SER A 175 18.31 24.48 5.31
N PRO A 176 16.99 24.24 5.34
CA PRO A 176 16.01 25.18 4.80
C PRO A 176 15.76 26.38 5.72
N ASP A 177 15.70 27.59 5.16
CA ASP A 177 15.17 28.80 5.82
C ASP A 177 13.64 28.88 5.70
N MET A 178 13.08 28.23 4.69
CA MET A 178 11.64 28.11 4.44
C MET A 178 11.34 26.92 3.51
N ALA A 179 10.08 26.49 3.46
CA ALA A 179 9.62 25.44 2.56
C ALA A 179 8.26 25.76 1.92
N ALA A 180 7.95 25.11 0.81
CA ALA A 180 6.62 25.07 0.19
C ALA A 180 6.40 23.75 -0.56
N GLY A 181 5.15 23.33 -0.74
CA GLY A 181 4.80 22.15 -1.54
C GLY A 181 3.75 22.47 -2.61
N LEU A 182 3.95 21.93 -3.82
CA LEU A 182 2.98 22.03 -4.91
C LEU A 182 1.96 20.89 -4.78
N SER A 183 0.66 21.21 -4.62
CA SER A 183 -0.41 20.20 -4.55
C SER A 183 -0.10 19.13 -3.49
N SER A 184 -0.10 17.85 -3.85
CA SER A 184 0.26 16.69 -3.04
C SER A 184 1.69 16.73 -2.48
N GLY A 185 2.59 17.54 -3.05
CA GLY A 185 3.90 17.84 -2.48
C GLY A 185 3.84 18.55 -1.12
N GLU A 186 2.72 19.21 -0.80
CA GLU A 186 2.50 19.82 0.53
C GLU A 186 2.44 18.75 1.64
N LEU A 187 2.05 17.50 1.34
CA LEU A 187 2.09 16.36 2.28
C LEU A 187 3.53 16.06 2.75
N ALA A 188 4.51 16.16 1.84
CA ALA A 188 5.93 16.04 2.19
C ALA A 188 6.38 17.28 2.97
N ALA A 189 5.99 18.48 2.54
CA ALA A 189 6.40 19.74 3.15
C ALA A 189 5.94 19.89 4.62
N VAL A 190 4.70 19.47 4.95
CA VAL A 190 4.17 19.58 6.32
C VAL A 190 4.86 18.62 7.30
N ILE A 191 5.33 17.46 6.83
CA ILE A 191 6.10 16.50 7.64
C ILE A 191 7.58 16.94 7.71
N ALA A 192 8.16 17.41 6.61
CA ALA A 192 9.53 17.93 6.55
C ALA A 192 9.77 19.13 7.48
N THR A 193 8.77 19.99 7.66
CA THR A 193 8.81 21.15 8.59
C THR A 193 8.23 20.86 9.97
N GLY A 194 7.80 19.63 10.28
CA GLY A 194 7.23 19.27 11.58
C GLY A 194 5.86 19.86 11.90
N CYS A 195 5.17 20.46 10.92
CA CYS A 195 3.79 20.91 11.02
C CYS A 195 2.83 19.74 11.30
N VAL A 196 3.08 18.60 10.64
CA VAL A 196 2.51 17.28 10.98
C VAL A 196 3.64 16.41 11.51
N ARG A 197 3.41 15.72 12.63
CA ARG A 197 4.38 14.83 13.28
C ARG A 197 3.89 13.39 13.17
N LEU A 198 4.76 12.51 12.68
CA LEU A 198 4.55 11.07 12.69
C LEU A 198 5.12 10.45 13.98
N ALA A 199 4.40 9.53 14.59
CA ALA A 199 4.90 8.68 15.68
C ALA A 199 5.83 7.55 15.18
N GLY A 200 5.68 7.12 13.92
CA GLY A 200 6.53 6.11 13.28
C GLY A 200 5.96 5.59 11.96
N ASP A 201 6.59 4.56 11.39
CA ASP A 201 6.22 3.95 10.11
C ASP A 201 4.75 3.48 10.04
N ASP A 202 4.18 2.98 11.14
CA ASP A 202 2.80 2.48 11.18
C ASP A 202 1.76 3.62 11.25
N ASP A 203 2.14 4.77 11.81
CA ASP A 203 1.34 6.00 11.85
C ASP A 203 1.25 6.63 10.45
N LEU A 204 2.38 6.64 9.72
CA LEU A 204 2.40 6.99 8.30
C LEU A 204 1.51 6.06 7.47
N VAL A 205 1.56 4.74 7.68
CA VAL A 205 0.68 3.80 6.97
C VAL A 205 -0.80 4.04 7.32
N GLY A 206 -1.14 4.28 8.58
CA GLY A 206 -2.50 4.63 8.98
C GLY A 206 -3.02 5.90 8.28
N TRP A 207 -2.19 6.93 8.14
CA TRP A 207 -2.55 8.16 7.42
C TRP A 207 -2.71 7.94 5.91
N ILE A 208 -1.85 7.11 5.29
CA ILE A 208 -1.96 6.69 3.89
C ILE A 208 -3.26 5.91 3.65
N ASP A 209 -3.59 4.96 4.52
CA ASP A 209 -4.81 4.13 4.41
C ASP A 209 -6.08 4.97 4.62
N ALA A 210 -6.07 5.95 5.53
CA ALA A 210 -7.17 6.91 5.68
C ALA A 210 -7.35 7.77 4.41
N ALA A 211 -6.25 8.30 3.86
CA ALA A 211 -6.26 9.10 2.64
C ALA A 211 -6.70 8.29 1.39
N ARG A 212 -6.47 6.97 1.38
CA ARG A 212 -6.93 6.06 0.30
C ARG A 212 -8.45 6.15 0.09
N TRP A 213 -9.21 6.21 1.18
CA TRP A 213 -10.67 6.20 1.14
C TRP A 213 -11.32 7.57 0.93
N LEU A 214 -10.59 8.65 1.24
CA LEU A 214 -10.87 9.97 0.68
C LEU A 214 -10.70 9.96 -0.85
N LEU A 215 -9.62 9.37 -1.37
CA LEU A 215 -9.35 9.45 -2.81
C LEU A 215 -10.30 8.59 -3.65
N VAL A 216 -10.69 7.40 -3.19
CA VAL A 216 -11.73 6.59 -3.85
C VAL A 216 -13.05 7.37 -3.95
N ASP A 217 -13.44 8.10 -2.89
CA ASP A 217 -14.61 8.98 -2.90
C ASP A 217 -14.47 10.13 -3.91
N LEU A 218 -13.31 10.78 -3.99
CA LEU A 218 -13.04 11.83 -4.97
C LEU A 218 -13.13 11.32 -6.42
N ILE A 219 -12.62 10.11 -6.70
CA ILE A 219 -12.70 9.46 -8.02
C ILE A 219 -14.14 9.08 -8.36
N GLU A 220 -14.88 8.48 -7.43
CA GLU A 220 -16.29 8.12 -7.66
C GLU A 220 -17.18 9.34 -7.86
N ASN A 221 -17.04 10.37 -7.03
CA ASN A 221 -17.86 11.57 -7.10
C ASN A 221 -17.51 12.41 -8.34
N GLY A 222 -16.22 12.52 -8.69
CA GLY A 222 -15.80 13.15 -9.94
C GLY A 222 -16.28 12.39 -11.18
N ARG A 223 -16.29 11.05 -11.16
CA ARG A 223 -16.90 10.22 -12.22
C ARG A 223 -18.41 10.44 -12.33
N ARG A 224 -19.14 10.48 -11.20
CA ARG A 224 -20.60 10.77 -11.16
C ARG A 224 -20.92 12.19 -11.65
N ALA A 225 -20.05 13.16 -11.39
CA ALA A 225 -20.18 14.54 -11.82
C ALA A 225 -19.59 14.83 -13.22
N ASN A 226 -19.09 13.79 -13.92
CA ASN A 226 -18.41 13.88 -15.22
C ASN A 226 -17.32 14.97 -15.29
N VAL A 227 -16.40 14.98 -14.33
CA VAL A 227 -15.29 15.97 -14.28
C VAL A 227 -14.02 15.44 -14.95
N ALA A 228 -13.20 16.36 -15.46
CA ALA A 228 -11.87 16.08 -16.00
C ALA A 228 -10.90 17.22 -15.66
N SER A 229 -9.60 16.93 -15.77
CA SER A 229 -8.51 17.90 -15.59
C SER A 229 -7.40 17.73 -16.64
N PHE A 230 -6.68 18.82 -16.88
CA PHE A 230 -5.56 18.86 -17.83
C PHE A 230 -4.51 19.92 -17.45
N GLY A 231 -3.27 19.67 -17.83
CA GLY A 231 -2.21 20.69 -17.86
C GLY A 231 -2.22 21.45 -19.18
N VAL A 232 -1.87 22.75 -19.14
CA VAL A 232 -1.72 23.59 -20.34
C VAL A 232 -0.43 24.40 -20.29
N VAL A 233 0.30 24.41 -21.41
CA VAL A 233 1.42 25.31 -21.70
C VAL A 233 1.03 26.20 -22.88
N ALA A 234 0.79 27.48 -22.64
CA ALA A 234 0.35 28.45 -23.64
C ALA A 234 1.46 29.46 -24.00
N PRO A 235 1.80 29.65 -25.29
CA PRO A 235 2.87 30.57 -25.70
C PRO A 235 2.51 32.06 -25.48
N ASP A 236 1.23 32.38 -25.34
CA ASP A 236 0.74 33.68 -24.90
C ASP A 236 0.05 33.52 -23.53
N PRO A 237 0.56 34.13 -22.45
CA PRO A 237 0.03 33.95 -21.09
C PRO A 237 -1.39 34.48 -20.89
N ARG A 238 -1.89 35.35 -21.79
CA ARG A 238 -3.24 35.95 -21.71
C ARG A 238 -4.34 34.96 -22.12
N VAL A 239 -3.97 33.93 -22.87
CA VAL A 239 -4.89 32.94 -23.45
C VAL A 239 -5.58 32.08 -22.38
N ILE A 240 -4.89 31.76 -21.28
CA ILE A 240 -5.45 30.93 -20.21
C ILE A 240 -6.56 31.67 -19.43
N PRO A 241 -6.37 32.92 -18.95
CA PRO A 241 -7.45 33.74 -18.40
C PRO A 241 -8.64 33.92 -19.35
N GLU A 242 -8.39 34.25 -20.63
CA GLU A 242 -9.45 34.43 -21.64
C GLU A 242 -10.38 33.21 -21.79
N VAL A 243 -9.84 31.99 -21.70
CA VAL A 243 -10.62 30.75 -21.82
C VAL A 243 -11.38 30.43 -20.52
N LEU A 244 -10.80 30.76 -19.37
CA LEU A 244 -11.51 30.66 -18.08
C LEU A 244 -12.70 31.62 -18.00
N GLU A 245 -12.55 32.87 -18.43
CA GLU A 245 -13.60 33.88 -18.47
C GLU A 245 -14.78 33.49 -19.39
N ARG A 246 -14.55 32.65 -20.41
CA ARG A 246 -15.61 32.13 -21.30
C ARG A 246 -16.41 30.97 -20.71
N HIS A 247 -15.93 30.32 -19.66
CA HIS A 247 -16.54 29.13 -19.06
C HIS A 247 -16.81 29.26 -17.55
N PRO A 248 -17.41 30.38 -17.07
CA PRO A 248 -17.57 30.65 -15.64
C PRO A 248 -18.42 29.58 -14.95
N GLY A 249 -17.92 29.07 -13.82
CA GLY A 249 -18.60 28.02 -13.04
C GLY A 249 -18.62 26.63 -13.69
N ARG A 250 -17.96 26.45 -14.84
CA ARG A 250 -17.84 25.15 -15.53
C ARG A 250 -16.39 24.70 -15.76
N LEU A 251 -15.49 25.65 -15.93
CA LEU A 251 -14.04 25.47 -15.96
C LEU A 251 -13.42 26.30 -14.83
N PHE A 252 -12.41 25.75 -14.17
CA PHE A 252 -11.75 26.32 -13.02
C PHE A 252 -10.23 26.23 -13.18
N LEU A 253 -9.53 27.26 -12.69
CA LEU A 253 -8.10 27.20 -12.44
C LEU A 253 -7.87 26.23 -11.27
N ALA A 254 -7.03 25.21 -11.47
CA ALA A 254 -6.60 24.28 -10.43
C ALA A 254 -5.18 24.60 -9.93
N ALA A 255 -4.28 25.07 -10.82
CA ALA A 255 -2.99 25.62 -10.42
C ALA A 255 -2.48 26.71 -11.38
N ASP A 256 -1.89 27.75 -10.80
CA ASP A 256 -1.11 28.79 -11.48
C ASP A 256 0.38 28.57 -11.15
N ASN A 257 1.09 27.90 -12.06
CA ASN A 257 2.49 27.53 -11.84
C ASN A 257 3.44 28.62 -12.31
N CYS A 258 3.30 29.09 -13.54
CA CYS A 258 4.02 30.25 -14.06
C CYS A 258 3.23 30.87 -15.22
N ALA A 259 3.71 31.99 -15.78
CA ALA A 259 2.94 32.77 -16.74
C ALA A 259 2.45 31.97 -17.95
N ASN A 260 3.26 31.03 -18.46
CA ASN A 260 2.86 30.16 -19.57
C ASN A 260 2.18 28.84 -19.16
N HIS A 261 2.19 28.44 -17.87
CA HIS A 261 1.78 27.09 -17.44
C HIS A 261 0.72 27.12 -16.33
N ALA A 262 -0.44 26.52 -16.61
CA ALA A 262 -1.51 26.30 -15.64
C ALA A 262 -2.00 24.84 -15.63
N LEU A 263 -2.67 24.45 -14.56
CA LEU A 263 -3.50 23.23 -14.48
C LEU A 263 -4.96 23.66 -14.38
N LEU A 264 -5.84 23.06 -15.18
CA LEU A 264 -7.26 23.41 -15.28
C LEU A 264 -8.13 22.18 -15.00
N GLY A 265 -9.30 22.39 -14.38
CA GLY A 265 -10.27 21.34 -14.06
C GLY A 265 -11.71 21.81 -14.29
N GLY A 266 -12.61 20.91 -14.67
CA GLY A 266 -13.98 21.29 -15.00
C GLY A 266 -14.87 20.10 -15.38
N PHE A 267 -16.09 20.38 -15.82
CA PHE A 267 -16.95 19.37 -16.45
C PHE A 267 -16.35 18.93 -17.79
N ALA A 268 -16.38 17.63 -18.09
CA ALA A 268 -15.62 17.02 -19.18
C ALA A 268 -15.90 17.65 -20.56
N GLU A 269 -17.16 17.97 -20.86
CA GLU A 269 -17.54 18.59 -22.15
C GLU A 269 -17.06 20.04 -22.25
N THR A 270 -16.81 20.69 -21.11
CA THR A 270 -16.25 22.05 -21.03
C THR A 270 -14.72 22.01 -21.12
N VAL A 271 -14.10 20.98 -20.54
CA VAL A 271 -12.67 20.67 -20.73
C VAL A 271 -12.37 20.38 -22.20
N ASP A 272 -13.24 19.63 -22.89
CA ASP A 272 -13.09 19.35 -24.34
C ASP A 272 -13.11 20.64 -25.17
N GLN A 273 -14.04 21.55 -24.88
CA GLN A 273 -14.14 22.86 -25.53
C GLN A 273 -12.90 23.73 -25.26
N ALA A 274 -12.48 23.81 -24.00
CA ALA A 274 -11.31 24.57 -23.57
C ALA A 274 -10.02 24.06 -24.24
N VAL A 275 -9.76 22.74 -24.20
CA VAL A 275 -8.61 22.12 -24.88
C VAL A 275 -8.62 22.41 -26.38
N ALA A 276 -9.79 22.31 -27.03
CA ALA A 276 -9.92 22.59 -28.46
C ALA A 276 -9.77 24.09 -28.82
N GLU A 277 -10.06 25.02 -27.92
CA GLU A 277 -9.78 26.46 -28.11
C GLU A 277 -8.30 26.80 -27.85
N LEU A 278 -7.73 26.26 -26.76
CA LEU A 278 -6.33 26.45 -26.38
C LEU A 278 -5.38 25.92 -27.46
N ALA A 279 -5.65 24.74 -28.01
CA ALA A 279 -4.87 24.17 -29.11
C ALA A 279 -4.91 25.02 -30.40
N LYS A 280 -6.07 25.62 -30.74
CA LYS A 280 -6.19 26.56 -31.87
C LYS A 280 -5.38 27.85 -31.68
N ARG A 281 -5.09 28.20 -30.42
CA ARG A 281 -4.24 29.34 -30.02
C ARG A 281 -2.77 28.93 -29.83
N GLY A 282 -2.38 27.71 -30.23
CA GLY A 282 -1.00 27.23 -30.19
C GLY A 282 -0.52 26.73 -28.82
N ALA A 283 -1.43 26.55 -27.85
CA ALA A 283 -1.09 25.94 -26.56
C ALA A 283 -1.01 24.41 -26.67
N ILE A 284 -0.13 23.82 -25.85
CA ILE A 284 -0.03 22.37 -25.67
C ILE A 284 -0.87 21.99 -24.46
N CYS A 285 -1.77 21.02 -24.60
CA CYS A 285 -2.63 20.53 -23.52
C CYS A 285 -2.42 19.03 -23.27
N GLU A 286 -2.19 18.65 -22.01
CA GLU A 286 -2.06 17.26 -21.55
C GLU A 286 -3.27 16.91 -20.68
N ARG A 287 -4.22 16.14 -21.21
CA ARG A 287 -5.39 15.65 -20.45
C ARG A 287 -5.01 14.42 -19.63
N TRP A 288 -5.56 14.31 -18.43
CA TRP A 288 -5.39 13.12 -17.59
C TRP A 288 -6.61 12.20 -17.64
N ASN A 289 -6.41 10.93 -17.28
CA ASN A 289 -7.43 9.89 -17.37
C ASN A 289 -8.26 9.73 -16.09
N GLU A 290 -7.78 10.28 -14.97
CA GLU A 290 -8.49 10.21 -13.69
C GLU A 290 -9.64 11.24 -13.65
N PRO A 291 -10.89 10.84 -13.35
CA PRO A 291 -12.03 11.74 -13.30
C PRO A 291 -12.05 12.51 -11.97
N ILE A 292 -11.07 13.40 -11.79
CA ILE A 292 -10.84 14.16 -10.56
C ILE A 292 -10.55 15.62 -10.93
N ALA A 293 -11.09 16.57 -10.16
CA ALA A 293 -10.81 18.01 -10.28
C ALA A 293 -10.44 18.62 -8.91
N VAL A 294 -9.39 18.10 -8.27
CA VAL A 294 -8.79 18.71 -7.05
C VAL A 294 -8.32 20.13 -7.32
N HIS A 295 -8.21 20.93 -6.26
CA HIS A 295 -7.92 22.37 -6.31
C HIS A 295 -9.01 23.20 -7.02
N THR A 296 -10.24 22.67 -7.06
CA THR A 296 -11.42 23.36 -7.60
C THR A 296 -12.63 23.19 -6.67
N PRO A 297 -13.63 24.10 -6.74
CA PRO A 297 -14.86 23.97 -5.98
C PRO A 297 -15.68 22.69 -6.23
N LEU A 298 -15.39 21.93 -7.31
CA LEU A 298 -16.13 20.72 -7.68
C LEU A 298 -16.01 19.61 -6.63
N ILE A 299 -14.89 19.53 -5.91
CA ILE A 299 -14.70 18.49 -4.87
C ILE A 299 -15.24 18.89 -3.48
N LYS A 300 -15.93 20.02 -3.36
CA LYS A 300 -16.45 20.54 -2.07
C LYS A 300 -17.38 19.54 -1.35
N GLY A 301 -18.00 18.60 -2.06
CA GLY A 301 -18.79 17.51 -1.46
C GLY A 301 -17.98 16.63 -0.49
N SER A 302 -16.69 16.45 -0.73
CA SER A 302 -15.80 15.62 0.10
C SER A 302 -15.17 16.39 1.28
N THR A 303 -15.57 17.64 1.54
CA THR A 303 -15.08 18.45 2.67
C THR A 303 -15.18 17.74 4.04
N PRO A 304 -16.25 16.98 4.38
CA PRO A 304 -16.28 16.22 5.63
C PRO A 304 -15.14 15.20 5.72
N LYS A 305 -14.93 14.39 4.68
CA LYS A 305 -13.85 13.38 4.62
C LYS A 305 -12.45 13.99 4.67
N LEU A 306 -12.29 15.21 4.13
CA LEU A 306 -11.07 15.99 4.26
C LEU A 306 -10.84 16.44 5.72
N LEU A 307 -11.88 16.90 6.41
CA LEU A 307 -11.83 17.27 7.83
C LEU A 307 -11.54 16.05 8.71
N ASP A 308 -12.17 14.90 8.44
CA ASP A 308 -11.92 13.63 9.13
C ASP A 308 -10.45 13.21 9.00
N LEU A 309 -9.91 13.21 7.77
CA LEU A 309 -8.50 12.92 7.50
C LEU A 309 -7.57 13.92 8.21
N ALA A 310 -7.89 15.22 8.17
CA ALA A 310 -7.09 16.25 8.83
C ALA A 310 -7.16 16.16 10.37
N ALA A 311 -8.26 15.67 10.94
CA ALA A 311 -8.39 15.43 12.37
C ALA A 311 -7.44 14.33 12.88
N THR A 312 -7.12 13.32 12.04
CA THR A 312 -6.09 12.31 12.39
C THR A 312 -4.67 12.89 12.48
N ALA A 313 -4.41 14.05 11.86
CA ALA A 313 -3.07 14.62 11.81
C ALA A 313 -2.63 15.15 13.19
N THR A 314 -1.55 14.58 13.72
CA THR A 314 -0.89 15.04 14.95
C THR A 314 -0.04 16.28 14.64
N MET A 315 -0.56 17.47 14.97
CA MET A 315 0.11 18.73 14.66
C MET A 315 1.38 18.98 15.50
N GLY A 316 2.30 19.80 14.99
CA GLY A 316 3.55 20.20 15.65
C GLY A 316 4.03 21.61 15.26
N THR A 317 5.19 21.99 15.78
CA THR A 317 5.78 23.33 15.58
C THR A 317 6.43 23.44 14.19
N ILE A 318 6.01 24.43 13.41
CA ILE A 318 6.41 24.58 11.99
C ILE A 318 7.82 25.18 11.88
N ARG A 319 8.87 24.36 11.74
CA ARG A 319 10.26 24.82 11.62
C ARG A 319 10.99 24.10 10.48
N PRO A 320 11.50 24.83 9.47
CA PRO A 320 11.38 26.28 9.23
C PRO A 320 9.95 26.69 8.83
N PRO A 321 9.67 28.01 8.67
CA PRO A 321 8.39 28.49 8.14
C PRO A 321 7.99 27.83 6.81
N LEU A 322 6.82 27.19 6.82
CA LEU A 322 6.16 26.60 5.66
C LEU A 322 5.23 27.63 5.00
N TYR A 323 5.16 27.63 3.67
CA TYR A 323 4.19 28.39 2.87
C TYR A 323 3.21 27.43 2.18
N SER A 324 1.93 27.82 2.11
CA SER A 324 0.91 27.07 1.36
C SER A 324 0.60 27.72 0.03
N CYS A 325 0.42 26.89 -1.00
CA CYS A 325 0.02 27.37 -2.31
C CYS A 325 -1.45 27.83 -2.39
N ALA A 326 -2.34 27.37 -1.50
CA ALA A 326 -3.72 27.86 -1.47
C ALA A 326 -3.84 29.32 -0.98
N THR A 327 -2.93 29.77 -0.12
CA THR A 327 -2.95 31.13 0.44
C THR A 327 -1.92 32.07 -0.17
N ALA A 328 -0.86 31.55 -0.81
CA ALA A 328 0.37 32.29 -1.16
C ALA A 328 1.01 32.96 0.06
N ALA A 329 0.83 32.37 1.24
CA ALA A 329 1.28 32.89 2.53
C ALA A 329 1.83 31.77 3.41
N ARG A 330 2.40 32.14 4.56
CA ARG A 330 2.85 31.16 5.55
C ARG A 330 1.68 30.36 6.13
N PHE A 331 1.94 29.12 6.51
CA PHE A 331 1.05 28.38 7.39
C PHE A 331 0.86 29.14 8.73
N PRO A 332 -0.34 29.10 9.32
CA PRO A 332 -0.58 29.54 10.69
C PRO A 332 0.32 28.78 11.68
N GLU A 333 0.82 29.47 12.72
CA GLU A 333 1.46 28.81 13.87
C GLU A 333 0.42 28.23 14.86
N ASP A 334 -0.86 28.55 14.67
CA ASP A 334 -1.98 27.93 15.38
C ASP A 334 -2.30 26.54 14.79
N PRO A 335 -2.31 25.46 15.59
CA PRO A 335 -2.52 24.10 15.09
C PRO A 335 -3.85 23.85 14.40
N GLU A 336 -4.95 24.50 14.84
CA GLU A 336 -6.27 24.27 14.25
C GLU A 336 -6.42 25.04 12.93
N GLN A 337 -5.94 26.28 12.85
CA GLN A 337 -5.88 27.02 11.59
C GLN A 337 -4.94 26.35 10.58
N ALA A 338 -3.82 25.77 11.04
CA ALA A 338 -2.94 24.95 10.20
C ALA A 338 -3.65 23.68 9.69
N ARG A 339 -4.38 22.96 10.55
CA ARG A 339 -5.19 21.79 10.15
C ARG A 339 -6.28 22.16 9.15
N LEU A 340 -6.98 23.26 9.35
CA LEU A 340 -7.98 23.78 8.41
C LEU A 340 -7.35 24.20 7.06
N LEU A 341 -6.09 24.66 7.07
CA LEU A 341 -5.35 24.95 5.83
C LEU A 341 -5.00 23.66 5.05
N LEU A 342 -4.69 22.55 5.74
CA LEU A 342 -4.51 21.24 5.08
C LEU A 342 -5.76 20.80 4.30
N VAL A 343 -6.96 21.06 4.84
CA VAL A 343 -8.23 20.82 4.13
C VAL A 343 -8.40 21.80 2.96
N LYS A 344 -8.14 23.08 3.22
CA LYS A 344 -8.30 24.18 2.26
C LYS A 344 -7.44 23.97 0.98
N GLN A 345 -6.23 23.41 1.11
CA GLN A 345 -5.35 23.08 -0.03
C GLN A 345 -6.04 22.24 -1.12
N TRP A 346 -6.99 21.36 -0.77
CA TRP A 346 -7.68 20.52 -1.75
C TRP A 346 -8.80 21.26 -2.49
N LEU A 347 -9.38 22.30 -1.88
CA LEU A 347 -10.59 22.99 -2.35
C LEU A 347 -10.29 24.22 -3.22
N GLU A 348 -9.11 24.82 -3.04
CA GLU A 348 -8.71 26.10 -3.63
C GLU A 348 -7.62 25.93 -4.70
N PRO A 349 -7.49 26.87 -5.65
CA PRO A 349 -6.42 26.86 -6.64
C PRO A 349 -5.02 26.96 -6.01
N VAL A 350 -4.08 26.18 -6.55
CA VAL A 350 -2.66 26.18 -6.17
C VAL A 350 -1.97 27.40 -6.81
N ARG A 351 -1.83 28.49 -6.05
CA ARG A 351 -1.23 29.77 -6.48
C ARG A 351 0.30 29.75 -6.33
N PHE A 352 0.95 28.80 -6.99
CA PHE A 352 2.39 28.56 -6.85
C PHE A 352 3.23 29.76 -7.32
N ARG A 353 2.85 30.41 -8.43
CA ARG A 353 3.48 31.66 -8.90
C ARG A 353 3.57 32.70 -7.79
N GLU A 354 2.43 33.07 -7.21
CA GLU A 354 2.35 34.07 -6.13
C GLU A 354 3.09 33.61 -4.86
N THR A 355 3.11 32.29 -4.58
CA THR A 355 3.85 31.72 -3.45
C THR A 355 5.36 31.91 -3.61
N ILE A 356 5.92 31.67 -4.80
CA ILE A 356 7.34 31.89 -5.09
C ILE A 356 7.70 33.38 -4.99
N GLU A 357 6.83 34.28 -5.40
CA GLU A 357 7.05 35.73 -5.24
C GLU A 357 7.02 36.15 -3.76
N ALA A 358 6.05 35.67 -2.97
CA ALA A 358 5.99 35.91 -1.53
C ALA A 358 7.21 35.33 -0.78
N MET A 359 7.74 34.18 -1.21
CA MET A 359 8.98 33.61 -0.68
C MET A 359 10.21 34.44 -1.08
N TYR A 360 10.26 34.94 -2.32
CA TYR A 360 11.32 35.82 -2.81
C TYR A 360 11.37 37.14 -2.03
N ASP A 361 10.21 37.76 -1.78
CA ASP A 361 10.11 38.99 -0.99
C ASP A 361 10.42 38.75 0.50
N ALA A 362 10.11 37.56 1.03
CA ALA A 362 10.57 37.11 2.34
C ALA A 362 12.09 36.80 2.41
N GLY A 363 12.81 36.93 1.29
CA GLY A 363 14.28 36.86 1.20
C GLY A 363 14.85 35.62 0.52
N ALA A 364 14.03 34.73 -0.05
CA ALA A 364 14.54 33.55 -0.77
C ALA A 364 15.31 33.95 -2.04
N ARG A 365 16.53 33.44 -2.20
CA ARG A 365 17.36 33.61 -3.42
C ARG A 365 17.82 32.29 -4.01
N VAL A 366 17.73 31.22 -3.23
CA VAL A 366 18.08 29.86 -3.63
C VAL A 366 16.85 28.97 -3.42
N PHE A 367 16.47 28.24 -4.46
CA PHE A 367 15.33 27.33 -4.45
C PHE A 367 15.81 25.94 -4.83
N VAL A 368 15.68 24.94 -3.94
CA VAL A 368 16.10 23.56 -4.22
C VAL A 368 14.86 22.67 -4.27
N GLU A 369 14.69 21.94 -5.37
CA GLU A 369 13.53 21.07 -5.59
C GLU A 369 13.83 19.66 -5.08
N SER A 370 13.26 19.36 -3.90
CA SER A 370 13.44 18.10 -3.18
C SER A 370 12.46 17.06 -3.70
N GLY A 371 12.66 16.60 -4.94
CA GLY A 371 11.78 15.65 -5.61
C GLY A 371 12.21 15.29 -7.04
N PRO A 372 11.45 14.43 -7.73
CA PRO A 372 11.73 14.01 -9.10
C PRO A 372 11.52 15.11 -10.16
N ARG A 373 12.03 14.88 -11.37
CA ARG A 373 11.76 15.60 -12.64
C ARG A 373 12.31 17.02 -12.78
N GLY A 374 12.35 17.82 -11.71
CA GLY A 374 12.91 19.17 -11.74
C GLY A 374 11.99 20.24 -12.35
N SER A 375 10.66 20.06 -12.27
CA SER A 375 9.67 20.94 -12.89
C SER A 375 9.46 22.25 -12.14
N LEU A 376 9.47 22.24 -10.79
CA LEU A 376 9.32 23.47 -10.00
C LEU A 376 10.48 24.44 -10.26
N SER A 377 11.68 23.90 -10.49
CA SER A 377 12.88 24.67 -10.82
C SER A 377 12.71 25.46 -12.12
N GLY A 378 12.15 24.83 -13.16
CA GLY A 378 11.81 25.50 -14.41
C GLY A 378 10.70 26.55 -14.26
N PHE A 379 9.72 26.32 -13.38
CA PHE A 379 8.71 27.33 -13.07
C PHE A 379 9.32 28.52 -12.31
N VAL A 380 10.19 28.28 -11.32
CA VAL A 380 10.92 29.33 -10.58
C VAL A 380 11.78 30.19 -11.53
N ASP A 381 12.52 29.56 -12.45
CA ASP A 381 13.33 30.25 -13.46
C ASP A 381 12.49 31.11 -14.43
N GLU A 382 11.20 30.80 -14.63
CA GLU A 382 10.25 31.67 -15.34
C GLU A 382 9.69 32.79 -14.45
N ILE A 383 9.16 32.46 -13.26
CA ILE A 383 8.55 33.44 -12.34
C ILE A 383 9.58 34.53 -12.00
N LEU A 384 10.80 34.14 -11.65
CA LEU A 384 11.86 35.04 -11.21
C LEU A 384 12.75 35.53 -12.36
N ARG A 385 12.36 35.34 -13.62
CA ARG A 385 13.11 35.77 -14.81
C ARG A 385 13.55 37.23 -14.71
N GLY A 386 14.86 37.48 -14.75
CA GLY A 386 15.47 38.81 -14.61
C GLY A 386 15.74 39.28 -13.17
N ARG A 387 15.17 38.62 -12.15
CA ARG A 387 15.51 38.83 -10.73
C ARG A 387 16.71 37.94 -10.33
N PRO A 388 17.62 38.34 -9.43
CA PRO A 388 18.70 37.45 -8.96
C PRO A 388 18.19 36.25 -8.15
N HIS A 389 18.30 35.04 -8.70
CA HIS A 389 17.92 33.78 -8.05
C HIS A 389 18.74 32.61 -8.63
N VAL A 390 18.60 31.43 -8.03
CA VAL A 390 18.99 30.14 -8.62
C VAL A 390 18.00 29.06 -8.21
N ALA A 391 17.58 28.25 -9.19
CA ALA A 391 16.86 27.00 -8.95
C ALA A 391 17.80 25.79 -9.09
N ILE A 392 17.62 24.78 -8.23
CA ILE A 392 18.49 23.59 -8.14
C ILE A 392 17.61 22.32 -8.03
N PRO A 393 17.34 21.61 -9.14
CA PRO A 393 16.64 20.34 -9.10
C PRO A 393 17.56 19.21 -8.63
N LEU A 394 17.07 18.30 -7.79
CA LEU A 394 17.88 17.14 -7.34
C LEU A 394 17.83 15.95 -8.30
N ASP A 395 16.85 15.91 -9.21
CA ASP A 395 16.72 14.94 -10.28
C ASP A 395 16.24 15.61 -11.59
N LEU A 396 16.70 15.08 -12.73
CA LEU A 396 16.33 15.51 -14.08
C LEU A 396 16.29 14.28 -14.99
N PRO A 397 15.19 14.00 -15.73
CA PRO A 397 15.07 12.79 -16.55
C PRO A 397 16.10 12.74 -17.69
N SER A 398 16.57 13.91 -18.14
CA SER A 398 17.55 14.12 -19.21
C SER A 398 19.00 13.85 -18.83
N ARG A 399 19.27 13.47 -17.56
CA ARG A 399 20.61 13.26 -17.01
C ARG A 399 20.66 11.99 -16.15
N GLY A 400 21.83 11.37 -15.97
CA GLY A 400 21.97 10.23 -15.02
C GLY A 400 21.68 10.63 -13.57
N ALA A 401 21.13 9.74 -12.75
CA ALA A 401 20.66 10.10 -11.40
C ALA A 401 21.81 10.54 -10.46
N GLN A 402 22.87 9.72 -10.36
CA GLN A 402 24.10 10.08 -9.62
C GLN A 402 24.79 11.33 -10.21
N GLU A 403 24.70 11.54 -11.52
CA GLU A 403 25.23 12.73 -12.19
C GLU A 403 24.47 13.99 -11.74
N GLN A 404 23.13 13.99 -11.78
CA GLN A 404 22.35 15.16 -11.37
C GLN A 404 22.52 15.47 -9.88
N MET A 405 22.62 14.44 -9.03
CA MET A 405 22.97 14.63 -7.62
C MET A 405 24.34 15.34 -7.47
N CYS A 406 25.34 14.96 -8.27
CA CYS A 406 26.63 15.66 -8.31
C CYS A 406 26.50 17.12 -8.79
N HIS A 407 25.67 17.41 -9.80
CA HIS A 407 25.39 18.78 -10.25
C HIS A 407 24.66 19.62 -9.20
N ALA A 408 23.71 19.05 -8.47
CA ALA A 408 23.01 19.72 -7.38
C ALA A 408 23.97 20.06 -6.24
N ILE A 409 24.77 19.10 -5.76
CA ILE A 409 25.78 19.36 -4.70
C ILE A 409 26.79 20.42 -5.18
N ALA A 410 27.23 20.37 -6.45
CA ALA A 410 28.13 21.36 -7.01
C ALA A 410 27.55 22.79 -7.00
N LEU A 411 26.28 22.96 -7.41
CA LEU A 411 25.56 24.23 -7.31
C LEU A 411 25.40 24.69 -5.86
N CYS A 412 25.00 23.80 -4.95
CA CYS A 412 24.83 24.09 -3.53
C CYS A 412 26.14 24.57 -2.88
N THR A 413 27.29 23.94 -3.17
CA THR A 413 28.59 24.38 -2.65
C THR A 413 29.06 25.69 -3.28
N ALA A 414 28.89 25.87 -4.59
CA ALA A 414 29.25 27.11 -5.30
C ALA A 414 28.34 28.30 -4.92
N HIS A 415 27.13 28.05 -4.41
CA HIS A 415 26.26 29.06 -3.79
C HIS A 415 26.34 29.10 -2.25
N HIS A 416 27.32 28.42 -1.65
CA HIS A 416 27.69 28.47 -0.22
C HIS A 416 26.72 27.79 0.78
N LEU A 417 25.79 26.96 0.30
CA LEU A 417 24.76 26.29 1.12
C LEU A 417 25.27 25.14 1.98
N ALA A 418 26.20 24.35 1.45
CA ALA A 418 26.66 23.12 2.09
C ALA A 418 27.93 23.39 2.93
N PRO A 419 27.93 23.10 4.25
CA PRO A 419 29.11 23.25 5.12
C PRO A 419 29.95 21.97 5.22
N VAL A 420 29.40 20.81 4.84
CA VAL A 420 30.01 19.48 4.99
C VAL A 420 29.70 18.65 3.75
N ILE A 421 30.65 17.81 3.32
CA ILE A 421 30.49 16.84 2.23
C ILE A 421 30.86 15.46 2.78
N ASP A 422 29.99 14.48 2.52
CA ASP A 422 30.09 13.10 3.04
C ASP A 422 31.20 12.28 2.33
N ALA A 423 31.92 11.47 3.12
CA ALA A 423 32.95 10.55 2.64
C ALA A 423 32.39 9.44 1.73
N ALA A 424 31.09 9.13 1.76
CA ALA A 424 30.48 8.22 0.78
C ALA A 424 30.68 8.68 -0.68
N TYR A 425 30.83 9.99 -0.92
CA TYR A 425 31.17 10.54 -2.23
C TYR A 425 32.67 10.76 -2.46
N ALA A 426 33.54 10.50 -1.48
CA ALA A 426 35.00 10.68 -1.58
C ALA A 426 35.78 9.70 -0.67
N ASP A 427 36.27 8.59 -1.24
CA ASP A 427 37.07 7.58 -0.52
C ASP A 427 38.59 7.86 -0.58
N VAL A 428 39.35 7.24 0.31
CA VAL A 428 40.56 7.81 0.94
C VAL A 428 41.86 7.62 0.15
N ALA A 429 42.65 8.70 0.07
CA ALA A 429 44.04 8.68 -0.37
C ALA A 429 44.96 9.44 0.61
N ALA A 430 45.21 8.87 1.79
CA ALA A 430 46.11 9.41 2.81
C ALA A 430 47.32 8.47 3.03
N ASN A 431 48.40 8.69 2.28
CA ASN A 431 49.67 7.98 2.54
C ASN A 431 50.25 8.43 3.89
N ARG A 432 50.63 7.45 4.72
CA ARG A 432 51.75 7.57 5.65
C ARG A 432 52.71 6.43 5.37
N GLU A 433 54.00 6.75 5.38
CA GLU A 433 55.05 5.82 5.01
C GLU A 433 55.34 4.82 6.14
N ARG A 434 56.13 3.79 5.82
CA ARG A 434 56.46 2.70 6.75
C ARG A 434 57.37 3.19 7.88
N ASP A 435 57.27 2.53 9.03
CA ASP A 435 58.48 2.07 9.70
C ASP A 435 58.24 0.76 10.48
N GLU A 436 59.27 0.23 11.15
CA GLU A 436 59.42 -1.22 11.39
C GLU A 436 58.77 -1.83 12.67
N ARG A 437 59.13 -3.10 12.90
CA ARG A 437 58.56 -4.11 13.84
C ARG A 437 59.09 -3.97 15.29
N PRO A 438 58.58 -4.73 16.29
CA PRO A 438 57.25 -5.37 16.45
C PRO A 438 56.63 -5.23 17.87
N SER A 439 55.32 -4.99 18.00
CA SER A 439 54.46 -5.59 19.07
C SER A 439 52.98 -5.17 18.97
N GLY A 440 52.09 -5.96 19.62
CA GLY A 440 50.76 -5.56 20.13
C GLY A 440 49.79 -4.75 19.26
N GLY A 441 48.79 -5.42 18.65
CA GLY A 441 47.62 -4.75 18.04
C GLY A 441 46.47 -5.71 17.72
N SER A 442 45.23 -5.35 18.08
CA SER A 442 44.09 -6.29 18.14
C SER A 442 43.11 -6.26 16.95
N ARG A 443 42.92 -5.13 16.25
CA ARG A 443 41.89 -5.02 15.20
C ARG A 443 42.23 -5.72 13.87
N GLY A 444 43.50 -5.71 13.44
CA GLY A 444 43.91 -6.37 12.20
C GLY A 444 43.68 -7.89 12.23
N ARG A 445 43.87 -8.53 13.40
CA ARG A 445 43.60 -9.96 13.57
C ARG A 445 42.12 -10.31 13.53
N LEU A 446 41.21 -9.44 14.01
CA LEU A 446 39.77 -9.68 13.84
C LEU A 446 39.35 -9.60 12.37
N MET A 447 39.80 -8.59 11.62
CA MET A 447 39.38 -8.45 10.22
C MET A 447 40.05 -9.49 9.30
N ALA A 448 41.30 -9.87 9.55
CA ALA A 448 41.96 -10.95 8.83
C ALA A 448 41.37 -12.33 9.18
N ALA A 449 41.00 -12.58 10.45
CA ALA A 449 40.24 -13.77 10.83
C ALA A 449 38.86 -13.76 10.19
N TRP A 450 38.12 -12.65 10.20
CA TRP A 450 36.80 -12.54 9.57
C TRP A 450 36.86 -12.73 8.04
N LEU A 451 37.89 -12.21 7.38
CA LEU A 451 38.11 -12.43 5.94
C LEU A 451 38.68 -13.82 5.61
N GLN A 452 39.41 -14.48 6.51
CA GLN A 452 39.71 -15.90 6.38
C GLN A 452 38.47 -16.76 6.62
N THR A 453 37.64 -16.44 7.61
CA THR A 453 36.36 -17.13 7.88
C THR A 453 35.33 -16.88 6.79
N MET A 454 35.32 -15.71 6.12
CA MET A 454 34.57 -15.50 4.87
C MET A 454 35.22 -16.21 3.69
N GLY A 455 36.55 -16.23 3.61
CA GLY A 455 37.33 -16.89 2.57
C GLY A 455 37.40 -18.42 2.68
N THR A 456 37.00 -18.98 3.83
CA THR A 456 36.57 -20.37 4.02
C THR A 456 35.07 -20.46 3.86
N PHE A 457 34.21 -19.64 4.48
CA PHE A 457 32.74 -19.73 4.28
C PHE A 457 32.31 -19.67 2.80
N VAL A 458 33.01 -18.95 1.92
CA VAL A 458 32.76 -18.94 0.47
C VAL A 458 33.42 -20.12 -0.26
N ARG A 459 34.50 -20.70 0.29
CA ARG A 459 35.10 -21.94 -0.24
C ARG A 459 34.36 -23.18 0.23
N ASP A 460 34.09 -23.27 1.52
CA ASP A 460 33.10 -24.13 2.16
C ASP A 460 31.73 -23.96 1.52
N GLN A 461 31.25 -22.78 1.10
CA GLN A 461 30.03 -22.72 0.26
C GLN A 461 30.27 -23.16 -1.18
N GLY A 462 31.45 -22.99 -1.77
CA GLY A 462 31.79 -23.59 -3.06
C GLY A 462 31.80 -25.13 -3.01
N ASP A 463 32.39 -25.70 -1.97
CA ASP A 463 32.57 -27.12 -1.73
C ASP A 463 31.33 -27.75 -1.08
N VAL A 464 30.55 -27.02 -0.27
CA VAL A 464 29.22 -27.44 0.23
C VAL A 464 28.15 -27.23 -0.83
N MET A 465 28.22 -26.25 -1.74
CA MET A 465 27.32 -26.22 -2.91
C MET A 465 27.69 -27.34 -3.89
N SER A 466 29.00 -27.56 -4.11
CA SER A 466 29.48 -28.71 -4.90
C SER A 466 29.19 -30.06 -4.23
N ALA A 467 29.10 -30.11 -2.91
CA ALA A 467 28.66 -31.29 -2.16
C ALA A 467 27.14 -31.40 -2.17
N TYR A 468 26.37 -30.32 -2.04
CA TYR A 468 24.90 -30.27 -2.06
C TYR A 468 24.34 -30.72 -3.41
N LEU A 469 24.98 -30.25 -4.50
CA LEU A 469 24.73 -30.72 -5.87
C LEU A 469 25.18 -32.18 -6.12
N ARG A 470 26.04 -32.75 -5.26
CA ARG A 470 26.38 -34.19 -5.24
C ARG A 470 25.61 -35.00 -4.18
N SER A 471 25.00 -34.32 -3.20
CA SER A 471 24.36 -34.88 -2.01
C SER A 471 22.86 -34.60 -1.99
N GLY A 472 22.24 -34.65 -3.17
CA GLY A 472 20.80 -34.87 -3.34
C GLY A 472 20.37 -36.26 -2.86
N ARG A 473 20.81 -36.67 -1.64
CA ARG A 473 20.50 -37.90 -0.88
C ARG A 473 21.30 -38.03 0.45
N SER A 474 21.45 -37.00 1.29
CA SER A 474 21.90 -37.21 2.69
C SER A 474 21.57 -36.11 3.71
N GLY A 475 20.85 -36.48 4.78
CA GLY A 475 21.03 -35.99 6.17
C GLY A 475 20.82 -34.50 6.51
N ARG A 476 19.61 -34.15 7.00
CA ARG A 476 19.49 -33.13 8.08
C ARG A 476 19.99 -33.73 9.40
N PRO A 477 20.57 -32.96 10.34
CA PRO A 477 20.85 -33.45 11.69
C PRO A 477 19.56 -33.93 12.37
N ALA A 478 19.60 -35.13 12.97
CA ALA A 478 18.44 -35.72 13.63
C ALA A 478 18.25 -35.13 15.04
N GLN A 479 17.63 -33.95 15.12
CA GLN A 479 16.90 -33.52 16.32
C GLN A 479 15.41 -33.76 16.08
N CYS A 480 14.67 -34.16 17.12
CA CYS A 480 13.46 -34.98 16.99
C CYS A 480 12.40 -34.40 16.05
N ARG A 481 12.29 -34.99 14.85
CA ARG A 481 11.20 -34.78 13.91
C ARG A 481 10.00 -35.63 14.34
N ALA A 482 9.31 -35.15 15.38
CA ALA A 482 8.21 -35.86 15.99
C ALA A 482 6.95 -35.78 15.12
N ALA A 483 6.42 -36.94 14.72
CA ALA A 483 4.98 -37.10 14.72
C ALA A 483 4.48 -36.96 16.17
N VAL A 484 3.27 -36.45 16.39
CA VAL A 484 2.76 -36.16 17.76
C VAL A 484 2.79 -37.44 18.61
N ASP A 485 3.80 -37.53 19.47
CA ASP A 485 4.10 -38.69 20.29
C ASP A 485 3.01 -38.88 21.37
N ALA A 486 2.89 -40.10 21.93
CA ALA A 486 1.86 -40.44 22.90
C ALA A 486 1.92 -39.61 24.20
N GLN A 487 3.02 -38.90 24.46
CA GLN A 487 3.16 -37.95 25.57
C GLN A 487 2.60 -36.55 25.28
N TRP A 488 2.35 -36.17 24.02
CA TRP A 488 1.83 -34.85 23.66
C TRP A 488 0.31 -34.91 23.40
N PRO A 489 -0.46 -33.93 23.88
CA PRO A 489 -1.89 -33.87 23.58
C PRO A 489 -2.10 -33.67 22.08
N ARG A 490 -3.08 -34.39 21.52
CA ARG A 490 -3.43 -34.34 20.09
C ARG A 490 -4.28 -33.10 19.76
N LEU A 491 -3.63 -31.95 19.82
CA LEU A 491 -4.24 -30.66 19.47
C LEU A 491 -4.81 -30.70 18.03
N PRO A 492 -5.95 -30.03 17.77
CA PRO A 492 -6.61 -30.01 16.46
C PRO A 492 -5.68 -29.72 15.27
N PHE A 493 -4.94 -28.62 15.30
CA PHE A 493 -4.20 -28.05 14.17
C PHE A 493 -2.68 -28.36 14.17
N VAL A 494 -2.25 -29.41 14.87
CA VAL A 494 -0.84 -29.84 14.90
C VAL A 494 -0.69 -31.28 14.39
N ARG A 495 -0.08 -31.45 13.20
CA ARG A 495 0.14 -32.77 12.58
C ARG A 495 1.55 -33.31 12.81
N THR A 496 2.58 -32.49 12.60
CA THR A 496 3.97 -32.75 13.01
C THR A 496 4.60 -31.46 13.53
N PHE A 497 5.68 -31.54 14.30
CA PHE A 497 6.40 -30.34 14.73
C PHE A 497 7.90 -30.57 14.96
N GLU A 498 8.68 -29.50 14.83
CA GLU A 498 10.08 -29.40 15.25
C GLU A 498 10.15 -28.33 16.36
N ARG A 499 10.61 -28.68 17.58
CA ARG A 499 10.55 -27.82 18.79
C ARG A 499 11.90 -27.73 19.52
N THR A 500 12.20 -26.53 20.01
CA THR A 500 13.29 -26.20 20.95
C THR A 500 12.71 -25.63 22.26
N ALA A 501 13.55 -25.11 23.17
CA ALA A 501 13.07 -24.46 24.39
C ALA A 501 12.28 -23.15 24.14
N ASN A 502 12.59 -22.43 23.04
CA ASN A 502 12.08 -21.08 22.77
C ASN A 502 11.34 -20.94 21.44
N GLU A 503 11.44 -21.92 20.54
CA GLU A 503 10.86 -21.89 19.19
C GLU A 503 10.23 -23.24 18.84
N ILE A 504 9.08 -23.20 18.17
CA ILE A 504 8.40 -24.38 17.60
C ILE A 504 7.91 -24.04 16.19
N VAL A 505 8.06 -25.00 15.28
CA VAL A 505 7.49 -24.95 13.94
C VAL A 505 6.59 -26.17 13.79
N ALA A 506 5.28 -25.94 13.73
CA ALA A 506 4.26 -26.96 13.51
C ALA A 506 3.80 -26.96 12.04
N SER A 507 3.43 -28.13 11.54
CA SER A 507 2.78 -28.30 10.24
C SER A 507 1.30 -28.64 10.40
N TYR A 508 0.48 -28.05 9.53
CA TYR A 508 -0.87 -28.52 9.26
C TYR A 508 -1.09 -28.63 7.76
N GLU A 509 -2.19 -29.26 7.36
CA GLU A 509 -2.57 -29.43 5.97
C GLU A 509 -4.09 -29.40 5.91
N LEU A 510 -4.64 -28.29 5.40
CA LEU A 510 -6.08 -28.07 5.35
C LEU A 510 -6.68 -28.88 4.19
N ASP A 511 -7.67 -29.71 4.50
CA ASP A 511 -8.29 -30.62 3.55
C ASP A 511 -9.82 -30.57 3.64
N LEU A 512 -10.50 -30.41 2.50
CA LEU A 512 -11.95 -30.19 2.49
C LEU A 512 -12.77 -31.42 2.89
N GLU A 513 -12.18 -32.62 2.94
CA GLU A 513 -12.84 -33.82 3.46
C GLU A 513 -12.69 -33.91 5.00
N GLU A 514 -11.52 -33.61 5.57
CA GLU A 514 -11.28 -33.62 7.02
C GLU A 514 -11.78 -32.35 7.74
N ASP A 515 -11.43 -31.16 7.25
CA ASP A 515 -11.74 -29.85 7.82
C ASP A 515 -13.16 -29.38 7.45
N LEU A 516 -14.16 -30.06 7.99
CA LEU A 516 -15.58 -29.85 7.65
C LEU A 516 -16.04 -28.40 7.88
N PHE A 517 -15.43 -27.66 8.83
CA PHE A 517 -15.71 -26.24 9.06
C PHE A 517 -15.51 -25.37 7.81
N LEU A 518 -14.62 -25.74 6.89
CA LEU A 518 -14.38 -24.98 5.65
C LEU A 518 -15.58 -24.98 4.71
N ARG A 519 -16.44 -26.01 4.78
CA ARG A 519 -17.69 -26.08 4.00
C ARG A 519 -18.72 -25.08 4.52
N ASP A 520 -18.72 -24.85 5.83
CA ASP A 520 -19.62 -23.94 6.52
C ASP A 520 -19.07 -22.50 6.58
N HIS A 521 -17.80 -22.27 6.21
CA HIS A 521 -17.23 -20.93 5.98
C HIS A 521 -16.70 -20.79 4.52
N ALA A 522 -17.60 -21.02 3.57
CA ALA A 522 -17.35 -20.83 2.13
C ALA A 522 -18.16 -19.66 1.56
N LEU A 523 -17.53 -18.74 0.82
CA LEU A 523 -18.22 -17.69 0.09
C LEU A 523 -19.02 -18.29 -1.07
N GLY A 524 -20.33 -18.46 -0.83
CA GLY A 524 -21.26 -19.20 -1.68
C GLY A 524 -21.95 -20.37 -0.99
N GLY A 525 -21.45 -20.86 0.16
CA GLY A 525 -21.98 -22.07 0.80
C GLY A 525 -22.03 -23.26 -0.18
N ARG A 526 -23.17 -23.97 -0.25
CA ARG A 526 -23.45 -25.02 -1.25
C ARG A 526 -23.93 -24.40 -2.56
N VAL A 527 -23.27 -24.71 -3.67
CA VAL A 527 -23.53 -24.09 -5.00
C VAL A 527 -24.18 -25.03 -6.02
N SER A 528 -24.32 -26.31 -5.68
CA SER A 528 -24.91 -27.37 -6.53
C SER A 528 -26.07 -28.07 -5.83
N ARG A 529 -27.12 -28.41 -6.59
CA ARG A 529 -28.18 -29.31 -6.13
C ARG A 529 -27.78 -30.80 -6.25
N ILE A 530 -26.90 -31.17 -7.19
CA ILE A 530 -26.52 -32.58 -7.45
C ILE A 530 -25.22 -33.06 -6.76
N ASP A 531 -24.23 -32.18 -6.54
CA ASP A 531 -22.99 -32.48 -5.82
C ASP A 531 -23.01 -31.75 -4.47
N GLU A 532 -23.42 -32.47 -3.40
CA GLU A 532 -23.54 -31.89 -2.05
C GLU A 532 -22.19 -31.44 -1.46
N ALA A 533 -21.07 -31.91 -2.03
CA ALA A 533 -19.73 -31.52 -1.63
C ALA A 533 -19.16 -30.37 -2.49
N LEU A 534 -19.91 -29.84 -3.47
CA LEU A 534 -19.48 -28.70 -4.27
C LEU A 534 -19.94 -27.38 -3.62
N SER A 535 -18.97 -26.71 -2.99
CA SER A 535 -19.13 -25.40 -2.36
C SER A 535 -18.70 -24.23 -3.25
N GLY A 536 -19.02 -23.01 -2.80
CA GLY A 536 -18.29 -21.80 -3.15
C GLY A 536 -16.86 -21.80 -2.59
N LEU A 537 -16.17 -20.66 -2.65
CA LEU A 537 -14.75 -20.55 -2.26
C LEU A 537 -14.58 -20.73 -0.73
N PRO A 538 -13.91 -21.79 -0.25
CA PRO A 538 -13.67 -22.00 1.17
C PRO A 538 -12.58 -21.06 1.70
N ILE A 539 -12.81 -20.43 2.85
CA ILE A 539 -11.86 -19.52 3.50
C ILE A 539 -11.73 -19.91 4.98
N VAL A 540 -10.52 -19.92 5.53
CA VAL A 540 -10.32 -20.11 6.97
C VAL A 540 -10.80 -18.87 7.73
N PRO A 541 -11.73 -18.97 8.70
CA PRO A 541 -12.13 -17.85 9.54
C PRO A 541 -10.93 -17.30 10.33
N LEU A 542 -10.93 -15.99 10.65
CA LEU A 542 -9.87 -15.44 11.52
C LEU A 542 -9.89 -16.14 12.89
N ALA A 543 -11.07 -16.45 13.42
CA ALA A 543 -11.25 -17.20 14.66
C ALA A 543 -10.49 -18.56 14.68
N VAL A 544 -10.44 -19.25 13.54
CA VAL A 544 -9.69 -20.51 13.40
C VAL A 544 -8.19 -20.26 13.30
N SER A 545 -7.78 -19.16 12.67
CA SER A 545 -6.36 -18.74 12.66
C SER A 545 -5.86 -18.36 14.06
N LEU A 546 -6.71 -17.73 14.88
CA LEU A 546 -6.40 -17.43 16.29
C LEU A 546 -6.20 -18.74 17.10
N GLU A 547 -7.06 -19.74 16.88
CA GLU A 547 -6.96 -21.06 17.50
C GLU A 547 -5.65 -21.78 17.13
N MET A 548 -5.33 -21.85 15.83
CA MET A 548 -4.06 -22.36 15.31
C MET A 548 -2.83 -21.70 15.97
N MET A 549 -2.90 -20.38 16.20
CA MET A 549 -1.84 -19.63 16.88
C MET A 549 -1.74 -20.00 18.36
N ALA A 550 -2.88 -20.11 19.05
CA ALA A 550 -2.95 -20.42 20.47
C ALA A 550 -2.45 -21.84 20.79
N GLU A 551 -2.87 -22.85 20.02
CA GLU A 551 -2.40 -24.23 20.15
C GLU A 551 -0.87 -24.32 20.10
N VAL A 552 -0.26 -23.73 19.06
CA VAL A 552 1.18 -23.82 18.81
C VAL A 552 1.98 -22.96 19.78
N ALA A 553 1.44 -21.82 20.24
CA ALA A 553 2.04 -21.05 21.33
C ALA A 553 2.03 -21.81 22.66
N TRP A 554 0.90 -22.43 23.01
CA TRP A 554 0.72 -23.19 24.24
C TRP A 554 1.71 -24.36 24.34
N MET A 555 2.04 -25.02 23.21
CA MET A 555 3.07 -26.06 23.16
C MET A 555 4.48 -25.59 23.61
N LEU A 556 4.78 -24.28 23.63
CA LEU A 556 6.03 -23.78 24.23
C LEU A 556 6.01 -23.77 25.76
N ALA A 557 4.85 -23.63 26.40
CA ALA A 557 4.70 -23.71 27.86
C ALA A 557 3.38 -24.39 28.27
N PRO A 558 3.26 -25.74 28.15
CA PRO A 558 2.01 -26.48 28.41
C PRO A 558 1.50 -26.44 29.87
N HIS A 559 2.22 -25.80 30.78
CA HIS A 559 1.85 -25.58 32.18
C HIS A 559 1.19 -24.20 32.41
N LEU A 560 1.06 -23.39 31.37
CA LEU A 560 0.36 -22.10 31.38
C LEU A 560 -0.97 -22.22 30.65
N LEU A 561 -1.87 -21.28 30.94
CA LEU A 561 -3.11 -21.04 30.23
C LEU A 561 -2.84 -20.04 29.10
N VAL A 562 -3.49 -20.18 27.95
CA VAL A 562 -3.61 -19.04 27.02
C VAL A 562 -4.62 -18.08 27.63
N VAL A 563 -4.22 -16.82 27.83
CA VAL A 563 -5.05 -15.80 28.50
C VAL A 563 -5.43 -14.64 27.59
N GLY A 564 -4.86 -14.56 26.40
CA GLY A 564 -5.18 -13.51 25.44
C GLY A 564 -4.28 -13.50 24.21
N LEU A 565 -4.57 -12.58 23.30
CA LEU A 565 -3.75 -12.26 22.12
C LEU A 565 -3.57 -10.75 21.98
N ARG A 566 -2.50 -10.33 21.29
CA ARG A 566 -2.12 -8.93 21.06
C ARG A 566 -1.57 -8.72 19.66
N SER A 567 -1.87 -7.56 19.08
CA SER A 567 -1.35 -7.08 17.80
C SER A 567 -1.42 -8.14 16.70
N VAL A 568 -2.62 -8.72 16.54
CA VAL A 568 -2.91 -9.70 15.48
C VAL A 568 -3.18 -8.95 14.19
N THR A 569 -2.55 -9.35 13.09
CA THR A 569 -2.84 -8.85 11.74
C THR A 569 -2.89 -10.03 10.76
N ALA A 570 -3.97 -10.09 9.99
CA ALA A 570 -4.13 -10.98 8.85
C ALA A 570 -3.78 -10.19 7.58
N HIS A 571 -2.60 -10.46 7.04
CA HIS A 571 -2.07 -9.81 5.83
C HIS A 571 -2.77 -10.32 4.56
N ARG A 572 -3.16 -11.60 4.54
CA ARG A 572 -3.94 -12.25 3.46
C ARG A 572 -4.79 -13.37 4.07
N TRP A 573 -6.07 -13.46 3.68
CA TRP A 573 -6.93 -14.58 4.09
C TRP A 573 -6.47 -15.90 3.46
N ILE A 574 -6.65 -16.99 4.21
CA ILE A 574 -6.29 -18.35 3.76
C ILE A 574 -7.49 -18.92 3.00
N ALA A 575 -7.52 -18.72 1.68
CA ALA A 575 -8.52 -19.28 0.78
C ALA A 575 -8.02 -20.60 0.15
N LEU A 576 -8.88 -21.61 0.04
CA LEU A 576 -8.53 -22.91 -0.56
C LEU A 576 -8.88 -22.94 -2.05
N ASP A 577 -8.04 -22.29 -2.87
CA ASP A 577 -8.06 -22.44 -4.34
C ASP A 577 -7.76 -23.88 -4.79
N ALA A 578 -6.99 -24.62 -4.00
CA ALA A 578 -6.73 -26.04 -4.16
C ALA A 578 -6.60 -26.68 -2.77
N ALA A 579 -7.12 -27.90 -2.64
CA ALA A 579 -6.96 -28.74 -1.45
C ALA A 579 -6.23 -30.05 -1.84
N PRO A 580 -5.37 -30.61 -0.96
CA PRO A 580 -5.00 -30.07 0.35
C PRO A 580 -4.10 -28.83 0.28
N LEU A 581 -4.24 -27.91 1.25
CA LEU A 581 -3.46 -26.68 1.38
C LEU A 581 -2.51 -26.78 2.60
N PRO A 582 -1.20 -26.99 2.41
CA PRO A 582 -0.25 -27.13 3.52
C PRO A 582 0.05 -25.77 4.18
N LEU A 583 0.10 -25.76 5.51
CA LEU A 583 0.42 -24.61 6.36
C LEU A 583 1.62 -24.90 7.26
N GLU A 584 2.42 -23.88 7.50
CA GLU A 584 3.41 -23.84 8.58
C GLU A 584 2.98 -22.82 9.63
N ILE A 585 2.97 -23.22 10.90
CA ILE A 585 2.68 -22.36 12.05
C ILE A 585 3.96 -22.28 12.89
N ALA A 586 4.64 -21.14 12.84
CA ALA A 586 5.90 -20.90 13.53
C ALA A 586 5.68 -19.98 14.74
N ALA A 587 6.02 -20.46 15.93
CA ALA A 587 5.91 -19.71 17.19
C ALA A 587 7.26 -19.55 17.89
N LYS A 588 7.52 -18.36 18.41
CA LYS A 588 8.75 -17.97 19.11
C LYS A 588 8.44 -17.19 20.38
N ARG A 589 8.99 -17.66 21.50
CA ARG A 589 9.00 -16.92 22.78
C ARG A 589 9.76 -15.60 22.60
N ILE A 590 9.15 -14.49 22.98
CA ILE A 590 9.82 -13.17 23.07
C ILE A 590 10.18 -12.89 24.53
N LEU A 591 9.22 -13.02 25.44
CA LEU A 591 9.39 -12.84 26.89
C LEU A 591 8.87 -14.07 27.65
N GLU A 592 8.99 -14.06 28.97
CA GLU A 592 8.15 -14.92 29.80
C GLU A 592 6.68 -14.54 29.58
N GLY A 593 5.80 -15.54 29.45
CA GLY A 593 4.39 -15.35 29.06
C GLY A 593 4.14 -14.97 27.59
N GLU A 594 5.04 -14.32 26.86
CA GLU A 594 4.77 -13.83 25.50
C GLU A 594 5.36 -14.70 24.37
N VAL A 595 4.50 -15.12 23.43
CA VAL A 595 4.89 -15.92 22.26
C VAL A 595 4.38 -15.28 20.97
N ARG A 596 5.27 -14.85 20.08
CA ARG A 596 4.91 -14.39 18.73
C ARG A 596 4.69 -15.58 17.81
N VAL A 597 3.57 -15.60 17.10
CA VAL A 597 3.19 -16.68 16.18
C VAL A 597 2.94 -16.14 14.79
N ARG A 598 3.27 -16.93 13.76
CA ARG A 598 2.99 -16.67 12.34
C ARG A 598 2.44 -17.93 11.67
N ILE A 599 1.35 -17.79 10.92
CA ILE A 599 0.86 -18.80 9.98
C ILE A 599 1.30 -18.39 8.59
N ARG A 600 1.93 -19.29 7.83
CA ARG A 600 2.49 -19.02 6.49
C ARG A 600 2.45 -20.27 5.60
N PRO A 601 2.53 -20.17 4.27
CA PRO A 601 2.77 -21.35 3.43
C PRO A 601 4.20 -21.88 3.68
N PRO A 602 4.46 -23.20 3.61
CA PRO A 602 5.80 -23.76 3.88
C PRO A 602 6.91 -23.24 2.95
N SER A 603 6.55 -22.78 1.75
CA SER A 603 7.45 -22.16 0.77
C SER A 603 7.65 -20.65 0.96
N ALA A 604 7.08 -20.05 2.02
CA ALA A 604 7.07 -18.60 2.25
C ALA A 604 8.46 -17.98 2.28
N ALA A 605 8.59 -16.83 1.61
CA ALA A 605 9.77 -15.98 1.70
C ALA A 605 9.99 -15.45 3.13
N ARG A 606 11.20 -14.96 3.43
CA ARG A 606 11.58 -14.54 4.79
C ARG A 606 10.87 -13.24 5.20
N GLY A 607 9.71 -13.37 5.82
CA GLY A 607 8.84 -12.26 6.25
C GLY A 607 7.39 -12.46 5.82
N GLU A 608 7.14 -13.36 4.86
CA GLU A 608 5.81 -13.64 4.34
C GLU A 608 4.96 -14.46 5.33
N ALA A 609 3.73 -14.02 5.56
CA ALA A 609 2.72 -14.68 6.38
C ALA A 609 1.31 -14.52 5.81
N TYR A 610 0.37 -15.30 6.32
CA TYR A 610 -1.07 -15.08 6.20
C TYR A 610 -1.59 -14.29 7.40
N VAL A 611 -1.29 -14.77 8.61
CA VAL A 611 -1.68 -14.17 9.89
C VAL A 611 -0.49 -14.19 10.83
N GLU A 612 -0.29 -13.11 11.59
CA GLU A 612 0.66 -13.08 12.70
C GLU A 612 0.13 -12.28 13.89
N GLY A 613 0.58 -12.63 15.09
CA GLY A 613 0.18 -11.98 16.35
C GLY A 613 0.98 -12.50 17.53
N THR A 614 0.80 -11.90 18.71
CA THR A 614 1.42 -12.37 19.95
C THR A 614 0.35 -13.03 20.82
N VAL A 615 0.58 -14.27 21.24
CA VAL A 615 -0.24 -15.00 22.21
C VAL A 615 0.33 -14.78 23.61
N LEU A 616 -0.56 -14.54 24.58
CA LEU A 616 -0.24 -14.35 25.99
C LEU A 616 -0.52 -15.62 26.78
N LEU A 617 0.44 -16.04 27.59
CA LEU A 617 0.41 -17.22 28.43
C LEU A 617 0.61 -16.82 29.91
N ALA A 618 -0.24 -17.28 30.82
CA ALA A 618 -0.12 -17.01 32.25
C ALA A 618 -0.63 -18.18 33.11
N THR A 619 -0.38 -18.15 34.42
CA THR A 619 -0.85 -19.18 35.37
C THR A 619 -2.33 -19.04 35.73
N THR A 620 -2.92 -17.86 35.56
CA THR A 620 -4.32 -17.52 35.86
C THR A 620 -4.86 -16.55 34.81
N TYR A 621 -6.15 -16.64 34.50
CA TYR A 621 -6.84 -15.64 33.68
C TYR A 621 -6.87 -14.26 34.37
N PRO A 622 -6.77 -13.14 33.63
CA PRO A 622 -7.01 -11.80 34.16
C PRO A 622 -8.46 -11.62 34.65
N ASP A 623 -8.64 -10.79 35.67
CA ASP A 623 -9.96 -10.46 36.23
C ASP A 623 -10.93 -9.94 35.17
N ALA A 624 -12.20 -10.31 35.30
CA ALA A 624 -13.27 -9.91 34.38
C ALA A 624 -13.58 -8.40 34.52
N PRO A 625 -13.43 -7.59 33.46
CA PRO A 625 -13.71 -6.15 33.52
C PRO A 625 -15.22 -5.86 33.58
N ASP A 626 -15.56 -4.67 34.10
CA ASP A 626 -16.94 -4.22 34.20
C ASP A 626 -17.53 -3.88 32.82
N ALA A 627 -18.60 -4.57 32.43
CA ALA A 627 -19.31 -4.39 31.17
C ALA A 627 -19.88 -2.97 30.96
N ARG A 628 -20.02 -2.17 32.01
CA ARG A 628 -20.38 -0.73 31.91
C ARG A 628 -19.37 0.08 31.09
N SER A 629 -18.12 -0.37 31.02
CA SER A 629 -17.07 0.29 30.20
C SER A 629 -17.34 0.30 28.70
N ILE A 630 -18.11 -0.68 28.18
CA ILE A 630 -18.43 -0.79 26.75
C ILE A 630 -19.89 -0.50 26.42
N ARG A 631 -20.81 -0.58 27.40
CA ARG A 631 -22.25 -0.36 27.18
C ARG A 631 -22.53 0.92 26.39
N CYS A 632 -23.38 0.79 25.38
CA CYS A 632 -23.93 1.91 24.61
C CYS A 632 -25.24 2.38 25.24
N GLU A 633 -25.55 3.66 25.11
CA GLU A 633 -26.73 4.28 25.74
C GLU A 633 -27.87 4.47 24.73
N ARG A 634 -27.52 4.78 23.47
CA ARG A 634 -28.48 5.10 22.39
C ARG A 634 -28.59 3.94 21.40
N LEU A 635 -29.21 2.85 21.87
CA LEU A 635 -29.54 1.67 21.07
C LEU A 635 -31.05 1.41 21.03
N GLU A 636 -31.60 1.26 19.83
CA GLU A 636 -33.02 0.96 19.60
C GLU A 636 -33.29 -0.56 19.55
N PRO A 637 -34.50 -1.04 19.90
CA PRO A 637 -34.86 -2.46 19.80
C PRO A 637 -34.76 -3.01 18.38
N CYS A 638 -34.19 -4.21 18.21
CA CYS A 638 -34.03 -4.85 16.91
C CYS A 638 -34.96 -6.05 16.72
N ALA A 639 -35.57 -6.12 15.54
CA ALA A 639 -36.47 -7.21 15.16
C ALA A 639 -35.76 -8.45 14.58
N LEU A 640 -34.50 -8.33 14.13
CA LEU A 640 -33.80 -9.40 13.42
C LEU A 640 -33.55 -10.64 14.31
N ARG A 641 -33.81 -11.82 13.74
CA ARG A 641 -33.64 -13.14 14.36
C ARG A 641 -32.73 -14.02 13.49
N ARG A 642 -32.35 -15.19 14.02
CA ARG A 642 -31.56 -16.24 13.35
C ARG A 642 -31.97 -16.47 11.89
N SER A 643 -33.27 -16.54 11.61
CA SER A 643 -33.82 -16.74 10.27
C SER A 643 -33.44 -15.62 9.30
N ASP A 644 -33.46 -14.35 9.71
CA ASP A 644 -33.03 -13.21 8.87
C ASP A 644 -31.55 -13.29 8.45
N PHE A 645 -30.71 -13.97 9.24
CA PHE A 645 -29.29 -14.11 8.93
C PHE A 645 -29.00 -15.32 8.05
N TYR A 646 -29.67 -16.46 8.26
CA TYR A 646 -29.26 -17.75 7.68
C TYR A 646 -30.29 -18.44 6.78
N GLU A 647 -31.57 -18.06 6.80
CA GLU A 647 -32.68 -18.81 6.20
C GLU A 647 -33.42 -18.05 5.08
N GLY A 648 -33.91 -18.80 4.08
CA GLY A 648 -34.67 -18.25 2.96
C GLY A 648 -33.84 -17.44 1.95
N PRO A 649 -34.46 -16.91 0.88
CA PRO A 649 -33.74 -16.24 -0.21
C PRO A 649 -33.10 -14.90 0.23
N SER A 650 -33.68 -14.25 1.24
CA SER A 650 -33.29 -12.92 1.73
C SER A 650 -32.33 -12.94 2.93
N ARG A 651 -31.71 -14.09 3.21
CA ARG A 651 -30.76 -14.27 4.33
C ARG A 651 -29.54 -13.35 4.17
N ARG A 652 -28.97 -12.88 5.28
CA ARG A 652 -27.93 -11.83 5.27
C ARG A 652 -26.49 -12.32 5.22
N THR A 653 -26.21 -13.61 5.47
CA THR A 653 -24.83 -14.13 5.46
C THR A 653 -24.71 -15.53 4.86
N PHE A 654 -23.50 -15.86 4.42
CA PHE A 654 -23.14 -17.13 3.77
C PHE A 654 -22.89 -18.28 4.76
N GLN A 655 -22.75 -17.98 6.05
CA GLN A 655 -22.33 -18.91 7.12
C GLN A 655 -23.22 -20.18 7.20
N GLY A 656 -22.56 -21.34 7.09
CA GLY A 656 -23.16 -22.67 7.21
C GLY A 656 -23.28 -23.15 8.66
N PRO A 657 -23.99 -24.27 8.90
CA PRO A 657 -24.50 -24.68 10.20
C PRO A 657 -23.54 -24.60 11.40
N LEU A 658 -22.27 -24.98 11.26
CA LEU A 658 -21.26 -24.91 12.33
C LEU A 658 -21.02 -23.50 12.89
N PHE A 659 -21.23 -22.47 12.07
CA PHE A 659 -20.98 -21.07 12.44
C PHE A 659 -22.25 -20.24 12.57
N GLN A 660 -23.44 -20.85 12.53
CA GLN A 660 -24.69 -20.11 12.71
C GLN A 660 -24.93 -19.80 14.19
N SER A 661 -24.28 -18.75 14.67
CA SER A 661 -24.23 -18.41 16.10
C SER A 661 -25.19 -17.29 16.51
N ILE A 662 -25.66 -16.44 15.60
CA ILE A 662 -26.63 -15.38 15.93
C ILE A 662 -28.00 -16.00 16.24
N GLU A 663 -28.50 -15.81 17.45
CA GLU A 663 -29.88 -16.11 17.80
C GLU A 663 -30.78 -14.91 17.45
N HIS A 664 -30.40 -13.73 17.92
CA HIS A 664 -31.06 -12.46 17.59
C HIS A 664 -30.19 -11.25 17.93
N VAL A 665 -30.50 -10.10 17.33
CA VAL A 665 -30.04 -8.80 17.82
C VAL A 665 -31.11 -8.29 18.79
N GLU A 666 -30.73 -7.94 20.02
CA GLU A 666 -31.64 -7.34 21.00
C GLU A 666 -31.83 -5.84 20.71
N ARG A 667 -30.72 -5.12 20.62
CA ARG A 667 -30.68 -3.67 20.42
C ARG A 667 -29.55 -3.25 19.51
N THR A 668 -29.71 -2.15 18.76
CA THR A 668 -28.70 -1.65 17.82
C THR A 668 -28.86 -0.15 17.56
N GLY A 669 -27.76 0.53 17.26
CA GLY A 669 -27.71 1.95 16.94
C GLY A 669 -26.32 2.32 16.42
N LEU A 670 -26.09 3.60 16.08
CA LEU A 670 -24.79 4.05 15.58
C LEU A 670 -23.65 3.80 16.59
N GLU A 671 -23.95 3.75 17.89
CA GLU A 671 -22.98 3.45 18.94
C GLU A 671 -22.53 1.97 18.97
N GLY A 672 -23.30 1.04 18.39
CA GLY A 672 -23.00 -0.40 18.48
C GLY A 672 -24.23 -1.32 18.43
N ALA A 673 -24.12 -2.49 19.08
CA ALA A 673 -25.23 -3.43 19.21
C ALA A 673 -25.11 -4.33 20.45
N GLU A 674 -26.24 -4.87 20.86
CA GLU A 674 -26.35 -5.99 21.80
C GLU A 674 -26.90 -7.19 21.05
N VAL A 675 -26.09 -8.24 20.93
CA VAL A 675 -26.36 -9.43 20.12
C VAL A 675 -26.37 -10.65 21.02
N VAL A 676 -27.40 -11.47 20.90
CA VAL A 676 -27.51 -12.73 21.64
C VAL A 676 -27.05 -13.87 20.73
N LEU A 677 -26.10 -14.64 21.25
CA LEU A 677 -25.36 -15.65 20.53
C LEU A 677 -25.57 -17.02 21.20
N GLU A 678 -25.84 -18.04 20.39
CA GLU A 678 -25.87 -19.44 20.80
C GLU A 678 -25.00 -20.25 19.82
N PRO A 679 -23.68 -20.34 20.05
CA PRO A 679 -22.77 -21.03 19.15
C PRO A 679 -23.03 -22.55 19.08
N PRO A 680 -23.04 -23.14 17.87
CA PRO A 680 -23.15 -24.58 17.68
C PRO A 680 -22.05 -25.38 18.37
N ALA A 681 -22.31 -26.67 18.58
CA ALA A 681 -21.31 -27.61 19.10
C ALA A 681 -20.27 -27.97 18.03
N ALA A 682 -19.03 -28.20 18.48
CA ALA A 682 -17.90 -28.51 17.60
C ALA A 682 -17.78 -29.99 17.18
N ASP A 683 -18.80 -30.82 17.42
CA ASP A 683 -18.77 -32.27 17.15
C ASP A 683 -18.73 -32.64 15.66
N ARG A 684 -19.03 -31.67 14.78
CA ARG A 684 -18.91 -31.78 13.33
C ARG A 684 -17.78 -30.93 12.72
N PHE A 685 -16.92 -30.32 13.54
CA PHE A 685 -15.89 -29.39 13.06
C PHE A 685 -14.81 -30.09 12.20
N PHE A 686 -14.48 -31.33 12.57
CA PHE A 686 -13.58 -32.24 11.82
C PHE A 686 -14.29 -33.56 11.51
N ARG A 687 -13.87 -34.27 10.46
CA ARG A 687 -14.36 -35.62 10.15
C ARG A 687 -13.82 -36.67 11.12
N SER A 688 -12.54 -36.62 11.49
CA SER A 688 -11.92 -37.64 12.35
C SER A 688 -12.08 -37.38 13.86
N ARG A 689 -12.58 -36.19 14.28
CA ARG A 689 -12.63 -35.78 15.69
C ARG A 689 -13.98 -35.18 16.08
N SER A 690 -14.81 -35.97 16.76
CA SER A 690 -16.12 -35.54 17.29
C SER A 690 -16.06 -34.78 18.63
N ALA A 691 -14.86 -34.59 19.19
CA ALA A 691 -14.63 -33.80 20.39
C ALA A 691 -13.24 -33.13 20.33
N PRO A 692 -13.04 -32.10 19.48
CA PRO A 692 -11.77 -31.38 19.39
C PRO A 692 -11.46 -30.62 20.68
N ALA A 693 -10.23 -30.77 21.18
CA ALA A 693 -9.74 -30.09 22.38
C ALA A 693 -9.09 -28.75 22.00
N PHE A 694 -9.92 -27.70 21.94
CA PHE A 694 -9.50 -26.33 21.61
C PHE A 694 -8.93 -25.56 22.82
N VAL A 695 -8.14 -24.53 22.51
CA VAL A 695 -7.40 -23.65 23.42
C VAL A 695 -7.97 -22.22 23.45
N LEU A 696 -8.73 -21.79 22.43
CA LEU A 696 -9.58 -20.57 22.45
C LEU A 696 -11.08 -20.87 22.25
N GLY A 697 -11.42 -21.90 21.48
CA GLY A 697 -12.79 -22.20 21.05
C GLY A 697 -13.20 -21.39 19.82
N PRO A 698 -12.86 -21.82 18.59
CA PRO A 698 -12.98 -20.99 17.40
C PRO A 698 -14.43 -20.64 17.05
N ILE A 699 -15.41 -21.49 17.33
CA ILE A 699 -16.84 -21.20 17.07
C ILE A 699 -17.34 -20.05 17.96
N ALA A 700 -16.89 -20.00 19.23
CA ALA A 700 -17.26 -18.92 20.16
C ALA A 700 -16.58 -17.58 19.77
N MET A 701 -15.33 -17.64 19.32
CA MET A 701 -14.60 -16.47 18.82
C MET A 701 -15.19 -15.94 17.51
N GLU A 702 -15.60 -16.82 16.60
CA GLU A 702 -16.31 -16.46 15.36
C GLU A 702 -17.67 -15.82 15.66
N ALA A 703 -18.39 -16.32 16.68
CA ALA A 703 -19.65 -15.71 17.12
C ALA A 703 -19.49 -14.26 17.59
N ILE A 704 -18.38 -13.91 18.24
CA ILE A 704 -18.05 -12.52 18.63
C ILE A 704 -17.81 -11.66 17.38
N GLY A 705 -17.08 -12.16 16.39
CA GLY A 705 -16.94 -11.50 15.08
C GLY A 705 -18.29 -11.30 14.37
N GLN A 706 -19.18 -12.28 14.45
CA GLN A 706 -20.53 -12.19 13.89
C GLN A 706 -21.42 -11.15 14.59
N ALA A 707 -21.19 -10.84 15.87
CA ALA A 707 -21.88 -9.73 16.53
C ALA A 707 -21.44 -8.36 15.94
N ALA A 708 -20.15 -8.20 15.62
CA ALA A 708 -19.66 -7.01 14.92
C ALA A 708 -20.23 -6.91 13.49
N PHE A 709 -20.27 -8.01 12.74
CA PHE A 709 -20.96 -8.07 11.44
C PHE A 709 -22.46 -7.71 11.56
N ALA A 710 -23.17 -8.26 12.56
CA ALA A 710 -24.60 -8.00 12.75
C ALA A 710 -24.89 -6.51 12.97
N TRP A 711 -24.03 -5.79 13.70
CA TRP A 711 -24.07 -4.33 13.83
C TRP A 711 -23.78 -3.59 12.52
N LEU A 712 -22.75 -4.01 11.77
CA LEU A 712 -22.41 -3.41 10.48
C LEU A 712 -23.47 -3.63 9.39
N GLU A 713 -24.24 -4.70 9.49
CA GLU A 713 -25.40 -4.96 8.62
C GLU A 713 -26.65 -4.20 9.11
N THR A 714 -26.98 -4.19 10.41
CA THR A 714 -28.15 -3.41 10.90
C THR A 714 -28.01 -1.93 10.60
N GLN A 715 -26.86 -1.32 10.92
CA GLN A 715 -26.64 0.13 10.81
C GLN A 715 -26.10 0.57 9.44
N HIS A 716 -25.09 -0.11 8.92
CA HIS A 716 -24.30 0.38 7.78
C HIS A 716 -24.51 -0.39 6.48
N LYS A 717 -25.43 -1.37 6.46
CA LYS A 717 -25.80 -2.20 5.30
C LYS A 717 -24.57 -2.79 4.59
N THR A 718 -23.65 -3.33 5.39
CA THR A 718 -22.38 -3.86 4.92
C THR A 718 -22.54 -5.35 4.59
N PRO A 719 -22.65 -5.76 3.31
CA PRO A 719 -23.02 -7.13 2.95
C PRO A 719 -21.96 -8.17 3.34
N PHE A 720 -20.68 -7.76 3.31
CA PHE A 720 -19.57 -8.57 3.81
C PHE A 720 -18.59 -7.67 4.54
N SER A 721 -18.26 -8.06 5.78
CA SER A 721 -17.13 -7.54 6.53
C SER A 721 -16.10 -8.66 6.69
N PHE A 722 -14.81 -8.34 6.55
CA PHE A 722 -13.74 -9.32 6.66
C PHE A 722 -12.69 -8.84 7.68
N PRO A 723 -12.48 -9.56 8.79
CA PRO A 723 -11.57 -9.10 9.83
C PRO A 723 -10.10 -9.20 9.36
N THR A 724 -9.32 -8.16 9.67
CA THR A 724 -7.92 -8.01 9.24
C THR A 724 -6.96 -7.65 10.38
N ARG A 725 -7.44 -7.02 11.47
CA ARG A 725 -6.60 -6.69 12.63
C ARG A 725 -7.40 -6.82 13.93
N VAL A 726 -6.74 -7.28 14.98
CA VAL A 726 -7.28 -7.24 16.35
C VAL A 726 -6.18 -6.73 17.28
N GLY A 727 -6.43 -5.61 17.97
CA GLY A 727 -5.45 -4.99 18.87
C GLY A 727 -5.21 -5.83 20.12
N HIS A 728 -6.29 -6.26 20.78
CA HIS A 728 -6.23 -7.23 21.87
C HIS A 728 -7.45 -8.16 21.92
N ILE A 729 -7.21 -9.35 22.47
CA ILE A 729 -8.22 -10.30 22.95
C ILE A 729 -7.77 -10.70 24.35
N ASP A 730 -8.67 -10.72 25.33
CA ASP A 730 -8.40 -11.21 26.68
C ASP A 730 -9.49 -12.21 27.12
N LEU A 731 -9.06 -13.31 27.74
CA LEU A 731 -9.91 -14.37 28.24
C LEU A 731 -10.00 -14.26 29.76
N HIS A 732 -11.22 -14.23 30.30
CA HIS A 732 -11.50 -14.04 31.73
C HIS A 732 -12.01 -15.33 32.39
N GLY A 733 -11.84 -16.45 31.70
CA GLY A 733 -12.25 -17.80 32.07
C GLY A 733 -11.82 -18.81 30.99
N PRO A 734 -11.96 -20.12 31.24
CA PRO A 734 -11.59 -21.15 30.28
C PRO A 734 -12.52 -21.15 29.05
N PRO A 735 -12.00 -21.49 27.86
CA PRO A 735 -12.83 -21.70 26.68
C PRO A 735 -13.76 -22.90 26.88
N HIS A 736 -15.01 -22.76 26.46
CA HIS A 736 -16.02 -23.79 26.60
C HIS A 736 -16.33 -24.45 25.23
N ALA A 737 -16.15 -25.77 25.13
CA ALA A 737 -16.47 -26.54 23.91
C ALA A 737 -17.97 -26.51 23.53
N ARG A 738 -18.82 -26.10 24.48
CA ARG A 738 -20.16 -25.54 24.25
C ARG A 738 -20.28 -24.33 25.18
N PRO A 739 -20.17 -23.09 24.70
CA PRO A 739 -20.23 -21.89 25.54
C PRO A 739 -21.65 -21.59 26.04
N GLY A 740 -22.66 -22.30 25.53
CA GLY A 740 -24.05 -21.99 25.79
C GLY A 740 -24.47 -20.69 25.13
N LYS A 741 -25.57 -20.13 25.61
CA LYS A 741 -26.12 -18.85 25.15
C LYS A 741 -25.49 -17.70 25.92
N PHE A 742 -24.90 -16.74 25.21
CA PHE A 742 -24.24 -15.57 25.81
C PHE A 742 -24.59 -14.26 25.07
N ARG A 743 -24.44 -13.12 25.75
CA ARG A 743 -24.68 -11.79 25.16
C ARG A 743 -23.35 -11.16 24.76
N CYS A 744 -23.24 -10.68 23.53
CA CYS A 744 -22.13 -9.83 23.10
C CYS A 744 -22.57 -8.37 23.07
N LEU A 745 -21.86 -7.52 23.80
CA LEU A 745 -21.93 -6.06 23.67
C LEU A 745 -20.86 -5.63 22.66
N VAL A 746 -21.27 -5.02 21.54
CA VAL A 746 -20.37 -4.45 20.53
C VAL A 746 -20.47 -2.93 20.62
N ARG A 747 -19.34 -2.23 20.55
CA ARG A 747 -19.27 -0.77 20.53
C ARG A 747 -18.44 -0.25 19.35
N GLU A 748 -18.99 0.74 18.68
CA GLU A 748 -18.35 1.52 17.62
C GLU A 748 -17.08 2.22 18.14
N ARG A 749 -16.05 2.25 17.29
CA ARG A 749 -14.80 3.00 17.52
C ARG A 749 -14.38 3.83 16.32
N GLU A 750 -14.60 3.31 15.11
CA GLU A 750 -14.39 4.01 13.86
C GLU A 750 -15.20 3.35 12.75
N VAL A 751 -15.99 4.09 11.95
CA VAL A 751 -16.59 3.56 10.71
C VAL A 751 -16.35 4.51 9.54
N SER A 752 -15.41 4.12 8.68
CA SER A 752 -15.22 4.71 7.35
C SER A 752 -16.00 3.93 6.28
N THR A 753 -15.89 4.32 5.01
CA THR A 753 -16.48 3.59 3.88
C THR A 753 -15.90 2.19 3.68
N LEU A 754 -14.64 1.96 4.07
CA LEU A 754 -13.86 0.74 3.77
C LEU A 754 -13.42 -0.03 5.02
N LEU A 755 -13.30 0.64 6.17
CA LEU A 755 -12.88 0.03 7.43
C LEU A 755 -13.93 0.30 8.50
N ALA A 756 -14.25 -0.75 9.25
CA ALA A 756 -14.96 -0.65 10.51
C ALA A 756 -14.04 -1.10 11.64
N ARG A 757 -14.12 -0.42 12.78
CA ARG A 757 -13.46 -0.82 14.02
C ARG A 757 -14.46 -0.80 15.16
N SER A 758 -14.44 -1.88 15.94
CA SER A 758 -15.22 -2.03 17.15
C SER A 758 -14.37 -2.61 18.28
N ASP A 759 -14.84 -2.38 19.51
CA ASP A 759 -14.51 -3.23 20.65
C ASP A 759 -15.72 -4.12 20.94
N ALA A 760 -15.53 -5.26 21.60
CA ALA A 760 -16.60 -6.17 22.00
C ALA A 760 -16.34 -6.84 23.36
N ILE A 761 -17.40 -7.13 24.11
CA ILE A 761 -17.35 -7.95 25.34
C ILE A 761 -18.42 -9.04 25.27
N ALA A 762 -18.02 -10.29 25.45
CA ALA A 762 -18.93 -11.42 25.63
C ALA A 762 -19.24 -11.62 27.12
N LEU A 763 -20.52 -11.74 27.46
CA LEU A 763 -21.06 -11.84 28.82
C LEU A 763 -21.86 -13.12 29.01
N ASP A 764 -21.63 -13.83 30.12
CA ASP A 764 -22.49 -14.95 30.53
C ASP A 764 -23.88 -14.49 31.02
N ASP A 765 -24.72 -15.44 31.44
CA ASP A 765 -26.06 -15.21 31.96
C ASP A 765 -26.08 -14.45 33.30
N THR A 766 -24.99 -14.51 34.07
CA THR A 766 -24.78 -13.70 35.27
C THR A 766 -24.34 -12.26 34.96
N GLY A 767 -23.94 -11.99 33.71
CA GLY A 767 -23.41 -10.70 33.26
C GLY A 767 -21.91 -10.51 33.48
N ARG A 768 -21.17 -11.57 33.82
CA ARG A 768 -19.71 -11.54 33.92
C ARG A 768 -19.07 -11.62 32.53
N ALA A 769 -18.00 -10.86 32.31
CA ALA A 769 -17.21 -10.96 31.09
C ALA A 769 -16.48 -12.31 30.99
N LEU A 770 -16.66 -12.98 29.84
CA LEU A 770 -15.97 -14.20 29.43
C LEU A 770 -14.75 -13.88 28.57
N VAL A 771 -14.95 -12.99 27.59
CA VAL A 771 -13.94 -12.55 26.62
C VAL A 771 -14.11 -11.05 26.42
N THR A 772 -13.01 -10.31 26.39
CA THR A 772 -12.97 -8.95 25.85
C THR A 772 -12.10 -8.89 24.60
N VAL A 773 -12.51 -8.02 23.67
CA VAL A 773 -11.87 -7.83 22.37
C VAL A 773 -11.81 -6.33 22.10
N GLY A 774 -10.65 -5.83 21.69
CA GLY A 774 -10.48 -4.42 21.40
C GLY A 774 -9.71 -4.16 20.11
N GLN A 775 -10.15 -3.12 19.41
CA GLN A 775 -9.65 -2.72 18.09
C GLN A 775 -9.79 -3.87 17.06
N TRP A 776 -10.89 -4.61 17.14
CA TRP A 776 -11.30 -5.54 16.09
C TRP A 776 -11.64 -4.73 14.84
N THR A 777 -10.93 -4.98 13.75
CA THR A 777 -10.96 -4.16 12.53
C THR A 777 -11.31 -5.02 11.33
N ASP A 778 -12.42 -4.67 10.67
CA ASP A 778 -12.93 -5.30 9.46
C ASP A 778 -12.71 -4.42 8.23
N ILE A 779 -12.35 -5.03 7.10
CA ILE A 779 -12.57 -4.43 5.78
C ILE A 779 -14.04 -4.61 5.41
N ARG A 780 -14.72 -3.49 5.15
CA ARG A 780 -16.07 -3.41 4.60
C ARG A 780 -15.98 -3.58 3.08
N ALA A 781 -16.39 -4.73 2.55
CA ALA A 781 -16.37 -4.96 1.11
C ALA A 781 -17.63 -4.39 0.45
N HIS A 782 -17.45 -3.37 -0.41
CA HIS A 782 -18.53 -2.92 -1.28
C HIS A 782 -18.66 -3.89 -2.47
N VAL A 783 -19.76 -4.65 -2.49
CA VAL A 783 -20.02 -5.71 -3.48
C VAL A 783 -21.31 -5.38 -4.22
N PRO A 784 -21.36 -5.48 -5.57
CA PRO A 784 -22.59 -5.29 -6.32
C PRO A 784 -23.73 -6.17 -5.78
N GLU A 785 -24.91 -5.58 -5.55
CA GLU A 785 -26.06 -6.20 -4.88
C GLU A 785 -26.38 -7.62 -5.40
N ARG A 786 -26.36 -7.79 -6.73
CA ARG A 786 -26.61 -9.08 -7.40
C ARG A 786 -25.55 -10.14 -7.11
N LEU A 787 -24.29 -9.73 -6.99
CA LEU A 787 -23.19 -10.62 -6.61
C LEU A 787 -23.25 -10.95 -5.12
N CYS A 788 -23.62 -9.98 -4.27
CA CYS A 788 -23.94 -10.24 -2.87
C CYS A 788 -25.05 -11.30 -2.75
N ALA A 789 -26.19 -11.10 -3.40
CA ALA A 789 -27.30 -12.05 -3.39
C ALA A 789 -26.94 -13.43 -4.01
N LEU A 790 -25.97 -13.48 -4.94
CA LEU A 790 -25.48 -14.73 -5.53
C LEU A 790 -24.57 -15.50 -4.56
N VAL A 791 -23.64 -14.83 -3.89
CA VAL A 791 -22.79 -15.42 -2.82
C VAL A 791 -23.64 -15.78 -1.60
N VAL A 792 -24.69 -14.98 -1.36
CA VAL A 792 -25.79 -15.19 -0.42
C VAL A 792 -26.49 -16.55 -0.64
N SER A 793 -27.11 -16.68 -1.81
CA SER A 793 -28.14 -17.68 -2.13
C SER A 793 -27.98 -18.21 -3.57
N PRO A 794 -26.88 -18.91 -3.91
CA PRO A 794 -26.52 -19.21 -5.30
C PRO A 794 -27.49 -20.14 -6.03
N LEU A 795 -28.17 -21.02 -5.29
CA LEU A 795 -29.14 -21.97 -5.84
C LEU A 795 -30.44 -21.29 -6.29
N ASP A 796 -30.71 -20.08 -5.78
CA ASP A 796 -31.98 -19.35 -6.00
C ASP A 796 -31.77 -17.97 -6.64
N THR A 797 -30.52 -17.46 -6.67
CA THR A 797 -30.15 -16.17 -7.28
C THR A 797 -29.52 -16.32 -8.67
N PHE A 798 -29.72 -15.27 -9.46
CA PHE A 798 -29.39 -15.07 -10.86
C PHE A 798 -28.47 -13.83 -10.96
N LEU A 799 -27.25 -13.95 -11.50
CA LEU A 799 -26.34 -12.79 -11.57
C LEU A 799 -26.76 -11.83 -12.68
N SER A 800 -27.00 -12.37 -13.87
CA SER A 800 -27.42 -11.61 -15.06
C SER A 800 -28.86 -11.06 -14.94
N VAL A 801 -29.21 -10.10 -15.80
CA VAL A 801 -30.59 -9.64 -16.03
C VAL A 801 -31.26 -10.45 -17.14
N PRO A 802 -32.60 -10.50 -17.22
CA PRO A 802 -33.28 -10.79 -18.49
C PRO A 802 -32.83 -9.80 -19.57
N SER A 803 -32.62 -10.27 -20.80
CA SER A 803 -32.24 -9.41 -21.94
C SER A 803 -33.47 -8.94 -22.72
N PRO A 804 -33.49 -7.71 -23.26
CA PRO A 804 -34.54 -7.26 -24.18
C PRO A 804 -34.40 -7.83 -25.61
N LYS A 805 -33.31 -8.53 -25.95
CA LYS A 805 -33.15 -9.20 -27.26
C LYS A 805 -34.10 -10.42 -27.33
N THR A 806 -34.80 -10.57 -28.46
CA THR A 806 -35.91 -11.53 -28.60
C THR A 806 -35.45 -12.99 -28.67
N GLY A 807 -35.66 -13.75 -27.59
CA GLY A 807 -35.54 -15.21 -27.57
C GLY A 807 -35.97 -15.80 -26.22
N PRO A 808 -36.35 -17.08 -26.15
CA PRO A 808 -36.51 -17.79 -24.89
C PRO A 808 -35.21 -17.72 -24.07
N GLY A 809 -35.34 -17.68 -22.74
CA GLY A 809 -34.20 -17.67 -21.82
C GLY A 809 -33.16 -16.58 -22.04
N ALA A 810 -33.49 -15.47 -22.73
CA ALA A 810 -32.52 -14.43 -23.08
C ALA A 810 -32.03 -13.68 -21.82
N ARG A 811 -30.71 -13.65 -21.62
CA ARG A 811 -30.05 -13.13 -20.41
C ARG A 811 -28.84 -12.27 -20.78
N HIS A 812 -28.55 -11.26 -19.98
CA HIS A 812 -27.53 -10.24 -20.27
C HIS A 812 -26.76 -9.84 -19.02
N LEU A 813 -25.45 -9.65 -19.16
CA LEU A 813 -24.53 -9.31 -18.07
C LEU A 813 -23.47 -8.34 -18.59
N ASP A 814 -23.38 -7.16 -17.99
CA ASP A 814 -22.27 -6.25 -18.19
C ASP A 814 -20.97 -6.84 -17.61
N ALA A 815 -19.82 -6.43 -18.14
CA ALA A 815 -18.55 -6.71 -17.47
C ALA A 815 -18.56 -6.14 -16.04
N LEU A 816 -18.16 -6.96 -15.08
CA LEU A 816 -17.89 -6.51 -13.72
C LEU A 816 -16.61 -5.64 -13.74
N ASP A 817 -16.60 -4.55 -12.97
CA ASP A 817 -15.50 -3.59 -12.94
C ASP A 817 -14.16 -4.29 -12.62
N PRO A 818 -13.14 -4.20 -13.51
CA PRO A 818 -11.81 -4.78 -13.25
C PRO A 818 -11.21 -4.34 -11.90
N ALA A 819 -11.40 -3.08 -11.49
CA ALA A 819 -10.88 -2.58 -10.21
C ALA A 819 -11.57 -3.22 -9.00
N PHE A 820 -12.85 -3.59 -9.12
CA PHE A 820 -13.56 -4.38 -8.12
C PHE A 820 -13.05 -5.84 -8.09
N LEU A 821 -12.80 -6.42 -9.26
CA LEU A 821 -12.38 -7.83 -9.38
C LEU A 821 -10.93 -8.07 -8.91
N ASP A 822 -9.99 -7.22 -9.33
CA ASP A 822 -8.59 -7.20 -8.86
C ASP A 822 -8.52 -6.84 -7.35
N GLY A 823 -9.52 -6.12 -6.85
CA GLY A 823 -9.70 -5.77 -5.46
C GLY A 823 -9.61 -6.96 -4.50
N LEU A 824 -9.13 -6.68 -3.28
CA LEU A 824 -8.89 -7.70 -2.25
C LEU A 824 -7.96 -8.85 -2.70
N GLY A 825 -7.01 -8.55 -3.60
CA GLY A 825 -6.06 -9.52 -4.13
C GLY A 825 -6.72 -10.56 -5.04
N GLY A 826 -7.61 -10.12 -5.93
CA GLY A 826 -8.35 -10.97 -6.85
C GLY A 826 -9.42 -11.85 -6.20
N LEU A 827 -9.93 -11.49 -5.02
CA LEU A 827 -10.86 -12.35 -4.27
C LEU A 827 -12.13 -12.64 -5.05
N TRP A 828 -12.73 -11.61 -5.65
CA TRP A 828 -14.03 -11.77 -6.32
C TRP A 828 -13.94 -12.61 -7.60
N HIS A 829 -12.81 -12.59 -8.31
CA HIS A 829 -12.55 -13.56 -9.39
C HIS A 829 -12.70 -15.02 -8.91
N ARG A 830 -12.09 -15.36 -7.76
CA ARG A 830 -12.13 -16.71 -7.18
C ARG A 830 -13.54 -17.08 -6.69
N VAL A 831 -14.23 -16.14 -6.06
CA VAL A 831 -15.60 -16.34 -5.57
C VAL A 831 -16.58 -16.57 -6.73
N ILE A 832 -16.54 -15.75 -7.78
CA ILE A 832 -17.44 -15.92 -8.93
C ILE A 832 -17.13 -17.23 -9.66
N ARG A 833 -15.85 -17.59 -9.81
CA ARG A 833 -15.41 -18.91 -10.32
C ARG A 833 -16.06 -20.05 -9.52
N ASP A 834 -15.95 -20.03 -8.19
CA ASP A 834 -16.40 -21.15 -7.37
C ASP A 834 -17.90 -21.17 -7.07
N VAL A 835 -18.63 -20.08 -7.35
CA VAL A 835 -20.09 -20.07 -7.35
C VAL A 835 -20.66 -20.49 -8.72
N ALA A 836 -19.97 -20.15 -9.82
CA ALA A 836 -20.45 -20.41 -11.17
C ALA A 836 -20.06 -21.78 -11.75
N LEU A 837 -18.84 -22.26 -11.45
CA LEU A 837 -18.23 -23.34 -12.22
C LEU A 837 -18.46 -24.74 -11.64
N THR A 838 -18.62 -25.73 -12.53
CA THR A 838 -18.69 -27.16 -12.20
C THR A 838 -17.34 -27.69 -11.71
N ARG A 839 -17.34 -28.88 -11.10
CA ARG A 839 -16.11 -29.55 -10.65
C ARG A 839 -15.12 -29.84 -11.80
N GLU A 840 -15.60 -29.99 -13.04
CA GLU A 840 -14.74 -30.18 -14.22
C GLU A 840 -14.21 -28.86 -14.77
N GLU A 841 -15.06 -27.84 -14.92
CA GLU A 841 -14.66 -26.50 -15.34
C GLU A 841 -13.56 -25.92 -14.44
N ARG A 842 -13.66 -26.10 -13.10
CA ARG A 842 -12.63 -25.68 -12.14
C ARG A 842 -11.28 -26.40 -12.35
N ARG A 843 -11.28 -27.66 -12.80
CA ARG A 843 -10.06 -28.40 -13.16
C ARG A 843 -9.45 -27.91 -14.47
N GLY A 844 -10.28 -27.47 -15.42
CA GLY A 844 -9.86 -26.89 -16.69
C GLY A 844 -9.40 -25.42 -16.59
N TRP A 845 -9.80 -24.71 -15.54
CA TRP A 845 -9.63 -23.26 -15.31
C TRP A 845 -8.27 -22.66 -15.68
N SER A 846 -7.16 -23.33 -15.35
CA SER A 846 -5.80 -22.85 -15.66
C SER A 846 -5.50 -22.74 -17.16
N ARG A 847 -6.29 -23.39 -18.01
CA ARG A 847 -6.20 -23.37 -19.48
C ARG A 847 -7.09 -22.31 -20.13
N TRP A 848 -7.93 -21.62 -19.36
CA TRP A 848 -8.94 -20.69 -19.91
C TRP A 848 -8.38 -19.32 -20.32
N GLY A 849 -7.10 -19.03 -20.07
CA GLY A 849 -6.44 -17.82 -20.56
C GLY A 849 -5.06 -17.59 -19.96
N ALA A 850 -4.18 -16.93 -20.70
CA ALA A 850 -2.80 -16.64 -20.29
C ALA A 850 -2.70 -15.56 -19.19
N THR A 851 -3.78 -14.82 -18.91
CA THR A 851 -3.86 -13.78 -17.88
C THR A 851 -5.12 -13.98 -17.02
N ASP A 852 -5.13 -13.42 -15.82
CA ASP A 852 -6.31 -13.46 -14.93
C ASP A 852 -7.50 -12.69 -15.53
N GLY A 853 -7.26 -11.56 -16.20
CA GLY A 853 -8.29 -10.83 -16.95
C GLY A 853 -8.96 -11.68 -18.05
N ALA A 854 -8.17 -12.34 -18.91
CA ALA A 854 -8.70 -13.19 -19.98
C ALA A 854 -9.47 -14.42 -19.43
N ARG A 855 -8.97 -15.02 -18.35
CA ARG A 855 -9.70 -16.08 -17.63
C ARG A 855 -11.03 -15.58 -17.07
N SER A 856 -11.08 -14.33 -16.60
CA SER A 856 -12.25 -13.75 -15.93
C SER A 856 -13.34 -13.28 -16.89
N GLU A 857 -12.98 -12.75 -18.06
CA GLU A 857 -13.94 -12.52 -19.15
C GLU A 857 -14.70 -13.82 -19.48
N ARG A 858 -13.99 -14.95 -19.58
CA ARG A 858 -14.61 -16.26 -19.78
C ARG A 858 -15.51 -16.71 -18.63
N VAL A 859 -15.27 -16.31 -17.38
CA VAL A 859 -16.24 -16.58 -16.29
C VAL A 859 -17.51 -15.77 -16.50
N THR A 860 -17.41 -14.49 -16.83
CA THR A 860 -18.57 -13.62 -17.08
C THR A 860 -19.42 -14.15 -18.24
N GLU A 861 -18.76 -14.56 -19.34
CA GLU A 861 -19.39 -15.25 -20.48
C GLU A 861 -20.08 -16.55 -20.04
N ARG A 862 -19.37 -17.43 -19.31
CA ARG A 862 -19.90 -18.70 -18.80
C ARG A 862 -21.09 -18.51 -17.86
N VAL A 863 -21.06 -17.49 -17.00
CA VAL A 863 -22.16 -17.17 -16.07
C VAL A 863 -23.42 -16.78 -16.84
N VAL A 864 -23.34 -15.90 -17.85
CA VAL A 864 -24.54 -15.50 -18.60
C VAL A 864 -25.10 -16.66 -19.45
N MET A 865 -24.24 -17.53 -20.01
CA MET A 865 -24.68 -18.77 -20.68
C MET A 865 -25.41 -19.71 -19.73
N LYS A 866 -24.80 -20.02 -18.57
CA LYS A 866 -25.41 -20.87 -17.53
C LYS A 866 -26.72 -20.27 -17.04
N ASP A 867 -26.79 -18.96 -16.82
CA ASP A 867 -28.01 -18.28 -16.42
C ASP A 867 -29.12 -18.31 -17.49
N ALA A 868 -28.79 -18.28 -18.78
CA ALA A 868 -29.75 -18.48 -19.87
C ALA A 868 -30.34 -19.89 -19.84
N VAL A 869 -29.48 -20.91 -19.71
CA VAL A 869 -29.88 -22.31 -19.55
C VAL A 869 -30.75 -22.51 -18.30
N ARG A 870 -30.31 -21.99 -17.14
CA ARG A 870 -31.08 -21.99 -15.88
C ARG A 870 -32.45 -21.35 -16.04
N SER A 871 -32.56 -20.27 -16.83
CA SER A 871 -33.84 -19.59 -17.10
C SER A 871 -34.81 -20.47 -17.91
N VAL A 872 -34.33 -21.22 -18.91
CA VAL A 872 -35.16 -22.17 -19.68
C VAL A 872 -35.59 -23.34 -18.78
N ILE A 873 -34.65 -23.93 -18.02
CA ILE A 873 -34.95 -25.06 -17.13
C ILE A 873 -35.96 -24.65 -16.06
N LYS A 874 -35.82 -23.45 -15.46
CA LYS A 874 -36.78 -22.93 -14.47
C LYS A 874 -38.17 -22.74 -15.08
N ALA A 875 -38.26 -22.25 -16.31
CA ALA A 875 -39.55 -22.11 -17.02
C ALA A 875 -40.20 -23.47 -17.32
N ARG A 876 -39.41 -24.49 -17.71
CA ARG A 876 -39.89 -25.85 -18.00
C ARG A 876 -40.26 -26.67 -16.75
N THR A 877 -39.49 -26.55 -15.67
CA THR A 877 -39.54 -27.48 -14.51
C THR A 877 -39.97 -26.83 -13.20
N GLY A 878 -40.09 -25.50 -13.14
CA GLY A 878 -40.27 -24.73 -11.91
C GLY A 878 -39.00 -24.61 -11.04
N ILE A 879 -38.02 -25.51 -11.21
CA ILE A 879 -36.82 -25.60 -10.38
C ILE A 879 -35.72 -24.69 -10.93
N LEU A 880 -35.20 -23.78 -10.10
CA LEU A 880 -33.97 -23.06 -10.38
C LEU A 880 -32.77 -23.88 -9.90
N TRP A 881 -31.99 -24.41 -10.83
CA TRP A 881 -30.74 -25.11 -10.53
C TRP A 881 -29.61 -24.12 -10.21
N GLY A 882 -28.53 -24.57 -9.59
CA GLY A 882 -27.32 -23.76 -9.38
C GLY A 882 -26.57 -23.53 -10.70
N ALA A 883 -25.74 -22.50 -10.76
CA ALA A 883 -24.86 -22.30 -11.93
C ALA A 883 -23.82 -23.43 -12.05
N ALA A 884 -23.33 -23.95 -10.92
CA ALA A 884 -22.43 -25.10 -10.86
C ALA A 884 -23.11 -26.45 -11.18
N ASP A 885 -24.44 -26.50 -11.32
CA ASP A 885 -25.16 -27.68 -11.84
C ASP A 885 -25.17 -27.75 -13.38
N ILE A 886 -24.98 -26.62 -14.06
CA ILE A 886 -25.03 -26.54 -15.52
C ILE A 886 -23.62 -26.74 -16.10
N ASP A 887 -23.38 -27.85 -16.78
CA ASP A 887 -22.17 -28.04 -17.58
C ASP A 887 -22.39 -27.66 -19.05
N LEU A 888 -21.35 -27.11 -19.67
CA LEU A 888 -21.26 -26.75 -21.09
C LEU A 888 -19.93 -27.23 -21.72
N GLY A 889 -19.18 -28.12 -21.04
CA GLY A 889 -17.90 -28.70 -21.50
C GLY A 889 -16.69 -27.78 -21.32
N PRO A 890 -15.47 -28.30 -21.17
CA PRO A 890 -14.28 -27.51 -20.78
C PRO A 890 -13.85 -26.45 -21.81
N GLU A 891 -14.33 -26.54 -23.05
CA GLU A 891 -14.09 -25.59 -24.14
C GLU A 891 -15.43 -25.25 -24.83
N ALA A 892 -16.24 -24.40 -24.20
CA ALA A 892 -17.47 -23.91 -24.83
C ALA A 892 -17.12 -23.05 -26.05
N ALA A 893 -17.68 -23.39 -27.20
CA ALA A 893 -17.79 -22.47 -28.33
C ALA A 893 -18.95 -21.48 -28.09
N PRO A 894 -19.05 -20.37 -28.85
CA PRO A 894 -20.15 -19.41 -28.76
C PRO A 894 -21.55 -20.01 -29.00
N LEU A 895 -21.64 -21.25 -29.47
CA LEU A 895 -22.79 -22.14 -29.40
C LEU A 895 -22.39 -23.39 -28.59
N SER A 896 -23.19 -23.79 -27.60
CA SER A 896 -22.95 -24.95 -26.73
C SER A 896 -24.28 -25.61 -26.31
N THR A 897 -24.23 -26.86 -25.87
CA THR A 897 -25.42 -27.61 -25.40
C THR A 897 -25.22 -28.06 -23.96
N ALA A 898 -26.12 -27.65 -23.07
CA ALA A 898 -26.19 -28.14 -21.70
C ALA A 898 -26.95 -29.46 -21.64
N ARG A 899 -26.50 -30.39 -20.79
CA ARG A 899 -27.13 -31.69 -20.56
C ARG A 899 -27.24 -31.97 -19.06
N GLY A 900 -28.36 -32.54 -18.63
CA GLY A 900 -28.60 -32.89 -17.23
C GLY A 900 -29.95 -33.59 -17.02
N PRO A 901 -30.38 -33.83 -15.77
CA PRO A 901 -31.65 -34.51 -15.46
C PRO A 901 -32.90 -33.74 -15.92
N TRP A 902 -32.76 -32.47 -16.33
CA TRP A 902 -33.79 -31.66 -16.98
C TRP A 902 -33.89 -31.88 -18.50
N GLY A 903 -33.05 -32.72 -19.11
CA GLY A 903 -32.91 -32.88 -20.56
C GLY A 903 -31.86 -31.96 -21.18
N GLU A 904 -31.91 -31.78 -22.50
CA GLU A 904 -30.97 -30.92 -23.24
C GLU A 904 -31.49 -29.49 -23.38
N VAL A 905 -30.57 -28.53 -23.46
CA VAL A 905 -30.82 -27.09 -23.66
C VAL A 905 -29.67 -26.51 -24.49
N ASN A 906 -29.95 -26.01 -25.69
CA ASN A 906 -28.97 -25.31 -26.51
C ASN A 906 -28.82 -23.86 -26.05
N VAL A 907 -27.59 -23.33 -26.05
CA VAL A 907 -27.30 -21.95 -25.66
C VAL A 907 -26.26 -21.31 -26.59
N ALA A 908 -26.53 -20.09 -27.02
CA ALA A 908 -25.60 -19.25 -27.76
C ALA A 908 -25.26 -17.99 -26.95
N VAL A 909 -24.07 -17.43 -27.16
CA VAL A 909 -23.63 -16.18 -26.53
C VAL A 909 -23.05 -15.21 -27.55
N SER A 910 -23.26 -13.92 -27.29
CA SER A 910 -22.77 -12.79 -28.06
C SER A 910 -22.17 -11.75 -27.12
N ARG A 911 -21.13 -11.06 -27.58
CA ARG A 911 -20.49 -9.95 -26.86
C ARG A 911 -20.66 -8.65 -27.66
N ASP A 912 -20.99 -7.58 -26.96
CA ASP A 912 -21.27 -6.25 -27.50
C ASP A 912 -20.48 -5.25 -26.65
N GLY A 913 -19.32 -4.81 -27.13
CA GLY A 913 -18.33 -4.08 -26.34
C GLY A 913 -17.86 -4.88 -25.10
N SER A 914 -18.20 -4.38 -23.91
CA SER A 914 -17.93 -5.01 -22.61
C SER A 914 -19.07 -5.90 -22.11
N ALA A 915 -20.23 -5.89 -22.73
CA ALA A 915 -21.40 -6.61 -22.26
C ALA A 915 -21.63 -7.93 -23.01
N TYR A 916 -22.19 -8.91 -22.31
CA TYR A 916 -22.53 -10.22 -22.84
C TYR A 916 -24.05 -10.38 -22.91
N THR A 917 -24.53 -11.11 -23.92
CA THR A 917 -25.93 -11.57 -24.01
C THR A 917 -25.95 -13.01 -24.50
N ALA A 918 -26.58 -13.89 -23.72
CA ALA A 918 -26.84 -15.28 -24.09
C ALA A 918 -28.34 -15.52 -24.33
N THR A 919 -28.64 -16.44 -25.24
CA THR A 919 -29.99 -16.91 -25.56
C THR A 919 -30.00 -18.43 -25.51
N ALA A 920 -31.06 -19.02 -24.95
CA ALA A 920 -31.14 -20.48 -24.78
C ALA A 920 -32.49 -21.03 -25.25
N SER A 921 -32.46 -22.16 -25.93
CA SER A 921 -33.63 -22.89 -26.41
C SER A 921 -33.62 -24.32 -25.91
N GLU A 922 -34.74 -25.03 -26.08
CA GLU A 922 -34.76 -26.47 -25.88
C GLU A 922 -33.81 -27.18 -26.87
N GLY A 923 -33.39 -28.39 -26.50
CA GLY A 923 -32.40 -29.22 -27.20
C GLY A 923 -32.89 -29.81 -28.50
#